data_AF-A0AAV1AEV5-F1
#
_entry.id   AF-A0AAV1AEV5-F1
#
_cell.length_a   1.000
_cell.length_b   1.000
_cell.length_c   1.000
_cell.angle_alpha   90.00
_cell.angle_beta   90.00
_cell.angle_gamma   90.00
#
_symmetry.space_group_name_H-M   'P 1'
#
loop_
_entity.id
_entity.type
_entity.pdbx_description
1 polymer ?
#
loop_
_entity_poly.entity_id
_entity_poly.type
_entity_poly.pdbx_seq_one_letter_code
_entity_poly.pdbx_strand_id
1 'polypeptide(L)'
;MFPSSSSSSGPLWIHDVFVNFRGKDTRRNIVAHLVAALKNAGVNTYMDDQLHTGTELGHQLLGAIENSHISILVFSKNYTESTWCLKELEKIMECHRSNGQLVVPVFYYLDPSVVRHQNGDFGKVLRATAKKVCFRSGGEKMEKLLSNWTAALTQAANFAGWDVNNYRSEGELVKQIVEDVLAKLNSTFLSITEFPVGLESRVQKVNHFIENQLKKVCVIGIWGMGGSGKTTTAKAIYNQIHRKFVDRSFVENVREVCEKENRGIIHLQQQLLSDILSTKKKIHSIALGTAEIEKRFQAKKALIVLDDVTTVEQLKSLCGNPKLFCPGTVLIVTTRDKRLLKLFKVDYLCTMKEMNEIESLELFCWHAFRQPSPVKDFCKLSGKVVAYCGGLPVALEVLGSYLYERTKEEWESVLSKLERIPNDQVQEKLRISYDGLKDDMTKDIFLDICCFFIGKDRGDVTEILNGCGLYAGIGLTILVEKSLVKIEKNNKLGMHDLIRDMGREIVRESSTNEPGKRSRLWFGEDVHDMLTKNTGTYTVEGLVLKVQRTNRVILSTDSFKDMNKLRLLELDHAVLDGDYRLLSKELRWVYWQGFTFNYLPDDFYQGNLVVIVVKYSSIIQVWKEAKLLDKLTILNVSHSAYLKNTPDFSKLPNLEKLIMKNCPCLAEITKLEEDIVQMESLDYRVLFFPPSFGLGCHQRSLLIGMGSFKLVIDTLGESISQGLAANCPGNFGLPDDNYPSWLAYKVS
;
A
#
# COMPACT_ATOMS: atom_id res chain seq x y z
N MET A 1 -10.33 -31.48 -12.31
CA MET A 1 -9.76 -31.27 -13.66
C MET A 1 -9.91 -29.79 -13.96
N PHE A 2 -8.81 -29.04 -13.88
CA PHE A 2 -8.79 -27.60 -14.16
C PHE A 2 -7.96 -27.35 -15.42
N PRO A 3 -8.34 -26.40 -16.28
CA PRO A 3 -7.57 -26.08 -17.47
C PRO A 3 -6.26 -25.42 -17.03
N SER A 4 -5.14 -25.96 -17.50
CA SER A 4 -3.83 -25.34 -17.42
C SER A 4 -3.86 -23.99 -18.12
N SER A 5 -3.84 -22.91 -17.34
CA SER A 5 -3.59 -21.56 -17.85
C SER A 5 -2.11 -21.46 -18.18
N SER A 6 -1.82 -21.31 -19.47
CA SER A 6 -0.48 -21.02 -19.97
C SER A 6 -0.03 -19.68 -19.38
N SER A 7 0.96 -19.73 -18.51
CA SER A 7 1.73 -18.57 -18.07
C SER A 7 2.34 -17.88 -19.29
N SER A 8 1.81 -16.73 -19.69
CA SER A 8 2.53 -15.83 -20.59
C SER A 8 3.61 -15.14 -19.76
N SER A 9 4.69 -15.85 -19.51
CA SER A 9 5.93 -15.23 -19.05
C SER A 9 6.34 -14.18 -20.08
N GLY A 10 6.61 -12.94 -19.63
CA GLY A 10 7.34 -11.97 -20.45
C GLY A 10 8.64 -12.61 -20.96
N PRO A 11 9.27 -12.11 -22.05
CA PRO A 11 10.30 -12.84 -22.77
C PRO A 11 11.45 -13.20 -21.80
N LEU A 12 11.48 -14.47 -21.38
CA LEU A 12 12.65 -15.09 -20.80
C LEU A 12 13.64 -15.18 -21.94
N TRP A 13 14.65 -14.32 -21.91
CA TRP A 13 15.79 -14.42 -22.81
C TRP A 13 16.37 -15.83 -22.62
N ILE A 14 16.35 -16.63 -23.67
CA ILE A 14 16.84 -18.02 -23.66
C ILE A 14 18.38 -18.03 -23.63
N HIS A 15 19.00 -16.95 -24.11
CA HIS A 15 20.45 -16.79 -24.17
C HIS A 15 20.88 -15.41 -23.62
N ASP A 16 22.02 -15.36 -22.95
CA ASP A 16 22.62 -14.11 -22.47
C ASP A 16 23.30 -13.35 -23.61
N VAL A 17 23.97 -14.07 -24.51
CA VAL A 17 24.74 -13.49 -25.61
C VAL A 17 24.47 -14.23 -26.92
N PHE A 18 24.22 -13.49 -27.99
CA PHE A 18 24.30 -13.97 -29.38
C PHE A 18 25.59 -13.46 -30.02
N VAL A 19 26.34 -14.32 -30.71
CA VAL A 19 27.54 -13.91 -31.45
C VAL A 19 27.31 -14.01 -32.95
N ASN A 20 27.34 -12.87 -33.62
CA ASN A 20 27.26 -12.76 -35.07
C ASN A 20 28.66 -12.55 -35.66
N PHE A 21 29.06 -13.40 -36.60
CA PHE A 21 30.42 -13.38 -37.14
C PHE A 21 30.51 -14.10 -38.48
N ARG A 22 31.58 -13.84 -39.23
CA ARG A 22 31.89 -14.59 -40.45
C ARG A 22 32.66 -15.86 -40.12
N GLY A 23 31.98 -17.01 -40.15
CA GLY A 23 32.57 -18.29 -39.77
C GLY A 23 33.85 -18.70 -40.52
N LYS A 24 34.02 -18.30 -41.79
CA LYS A 24 35.25 -18.58 -42.55
C LYS A 24 36.47 -17.80 -42.04
N ASP A 25 36.25 -16.64 -41.43
CA ASP A 25 37.32 -15.71 -41.06
C ASP A 25 37.67 -15.86 -39.58
N THR A 26 36.66 -15.97 -38.72
CA THR A 26 36.84 -15.77 -37.27
C THR A 26 36.43 -16.95 -36.37
N ARG A 27 35.89 -18.05 -36.93
CA ARG A 27 35.37 -19.18 -36.13
C ARG A 27 36.44 -19.86 -35.27
N ARG A 28 37.64 -20.08 -35.82
CA ARG A 28 38.71 -20.88 -35.20
C ARG A 28 39.75 -20.06 -34.43
N ASN A 29 39.58 -18.74 -34.34
CA ASN A 29 40.50 -17.82 -33.65
C ASN A 29 39.74 -17.04 -32.56
N ILE A 30 39.63 -15.72 -32.66
CA ILE A 30 39.00 -14.83 -31.70
C ILE A 30 37.59 -15.28 -31.27
N VAL A 31 36.73 -15.79 -32.16
CA VAL A 31 35.36 -16.19 -31.76
C VAL A 31 35.38 -17.45 -30.91
N ALA A 32 36.23 -18.44 -31.24
CA ALA A 32 36.39 -19.64 -30.40
C ALA A 32 36.87 -19.27 -28.99
N HIS A 33 37.87 -18.38 -28.89
CA HIS A 33 38.38 -17.91 -27.62
C HIS A 33 37.35 -17.08 -26.84
N LEU A 34 36.61 -16.20 -27.52
CA LEU A 34 35.56 -15.38 -26.92
C LEU A 34 34.42 -16.25 -26.38
N VAL A 35 33.91 -17.19 -27.16
CA VAL A 35 32.81 -18.08 -26.73
C VAL A 35 33.25 -18.99 -25.60
N ALA A 36 34.48 -19.52 -25.64
CA ALA A 36 35.03 -20.30 -24.54
C ALA A 36 35.16 -19.46 -23.26
N ALA A 37 35.67 -18.23 -23.36
CA ALA A 37 35.83 -17.33 -22.22
C ALA A 37 34.48 -16.90 -21.62
N LEU A 38 33.48 -16.59 -22.46
CA LEU A 38 32.11 -16.29 -22.02
C LEU A 38 31.49 -17.49 -21.29
N LYS A 39 31.60 -18.70 -21.85
CA LYS A 39 31.11 -19.93 -21.20
C LYS A 39 31.81 -20.20 -19.87
N ASN A 40 33.13 -20.02 -19.80
CA ASN A 40 33.89 -20.17 -18.56
C ASN A 40 33.50 -19.14 -17.50
N ALA A 41 33.03 -17.96 -17.92
CA ALA A 41 32.49 -16.93 -17.04
C ALA A 41 31.01 -17.16 -16.65
N GLY A 42 30.41 -18.29 -17.04
CA GLY A 42 29.02 -18.63 -16.73
C GLY A 42 27.97 -17.94 -17.62
N VAL A 43 28.38 -17.35 -18.74
CA VAL A 43 27.48 -16.65 -19.67
C VAL A 43 26.88 -17.63 -20.68
N ASN A 44 25.56 -17.73 -20.71
CA ASN A 44 24.82 -18.57 -21.65
C ASN A 44 24.88 -17.99 -23.08
N THR A 45 25.89 -18.41 -23.84
CA THR A 45 26.21 -17.85 -25.15
C THR A 45 25.71 -18.75 -26.28
N TYR A 46 24.88 -18.21 -27.17
CA TYR A 46 24.50 -18.82 -28.43
C TYR A 46 25.49 -18.46 -29.53
N MET A 47 26.04 -19.47 -30.17
CA MET A 47 26.93 -19.37 -31.33
C MET A 47 26.38 -20.28 -32.42
N ASP A 48 26.27 -19.76 -33.65
CA ASP A 48 25.90 -20.59 -34.79
C ASP A 48 27.05 -21.54 -35.17
N ASP A 49 26.88 -22.82 -34.81
CA ASP A 49 27.86 -23.89 -35.00
C ASP A 49 27.70 -24.65 -36.32
N GLN A 50 26.69 -24.34 -37.15
CA GLN A 50 26.37 -25.19 -38.31
C GLN A 50 27.08 -24.77 -39.60
N LEU A 51 28.21 -25.44 -39.87
CA LEU A 51 28.66 -25.75 -41.23
C LEU A 51 27.92 -27.03 -41.69
N HIS A 52 26.92 -26.87 -42.59
CA HIS A 52 26.54 -27.76 -43.71
C HIS A 52 25.01 -28.02 -43.90
N THR A 53 24.54 -27.59 -45.09
CA THR A 53 23.54 -28.22 -45.99
C THR A 53 22.14 -28.61 -45.50
N GLY A 54 21.12 -27.92 -46.04
CA GLY A 54 19.80 -28.50 -46.35
C GLY A 54 18.65 -28.06 -45.46
N THR A 55 17.82 -27.15 -45.97
CA THR A 55 16.41 -26.85 -45.61
C THR A 55 16.05 -26.46 -44.15
N GLU A 56 15.40 -25.29 -44.04
CA GLU A 56 14.60 -24.77 -42.90
C GLU A 56 15.28 -24.55 -41.53
N LEU A 57 16.18 -23.57 -41.43
CA LEU A 57 16.63 -23.01 -40.13
C LEU A 57 16.56 -21.47 -40.09
N GLY A 58 15.46 -20.89 -40.61
CA GLY A 58 15.20 -19.44 -40.50
C GLY A 58 14.62 -19.04 -39.15
N HIS A 59 13.66 -19.80 -38.62
CA HIS A 59 12.92 -19.40 -37.41
C HIS A 59 13.69 -19.58 -36.10
N GLN A 60 14.48 -20.65 -35.95
CA GLN A 60 15.22 -20.89 -34.70
C GLN A 60 16.36 -19.89 -34.50
N LEU A 61 17.08 -19.54 -35.56
CA LEU A 61 18.17 -18.55 -35.50
C LEU A 61 17.64 -17.14 -35.24
N LEU A 62 16.57 -16.74 -35.95
CA LEU A 62 15.91 -15.46 -35.69
C LEU A 62 15.33 -15.42 -34.27
N GLY A 63 14.75 -16.52 -33.80
CA GLY A 63 14.31 -16.69 -32.42
C GLY A 63 15.45 -16.60 -31.42
N ALA A 64 16.63 -17.14 -31.71
CA ALA A 64 17.81 -17.01 -30.85
C ALA A 64 18.26 -15.54 -30.76
N ILE A 65 18.26 -14.80 -31.87
CA ILE A 65 18.57 -13.36 -31.88
C ILE A 65 17.56 -12.57 -31.06
N GLU A 66 16.26 -12.81 -31.29
CA GLU A 66 15.16 -12.18 -30.55
C GLU A 66 15.22 -12.46 -29.05
N ASN A 67 15.65 -13.66 -28.66
CA ASN A 67 15.73 -14.13 -27.29
C ASN A 67 17.15 -14.04 -26.68
N SER A 68 18.04 -13.21 -27.24
CA SER A 68 19.37 -12.95 -26.67
C SER A 68 19.50 -11.57 -26.04
N HIS A 69 20.08 -11.45 -24.84
CA HIS A 69 20.18 -10.15 -24.14
C HIS A 69 21.21 -9.19 -24.77
N ILE A 70 22.37 -9.71 -25.18
CA ILE A 70 23.46 -8.97 -25.83
C ILE A 70 23.77 -9.61 -27.18
N SER A 71 23.97 -8.81 -28.22
CA SER A 71 24.48 -9.26 -29.51
C SER A 71 25.90 -8.73 -29.75
N ILE A 72 26.87 -9.62 -29.83
CA ILE A 72 28.26 -9.28 -30.19
C ILE A 72 28.42 -9.42 -31.71
N LEU A 73 28.82 -8.33 -32.37
CA LEU A 73 29.01 -8.26 -33.81
C LEU A 73 30.51 -8.28 -34.14
N VAL A 74 31.04 -9.39 -34.65
CA VAL A 74 32.46 -9.51 -35.00
C VAL A 74 32.66 -9.24 -36.50
N PHE A 75 33.08 -8.01 -36.82
CA PHE A 75 33.32 -7.57 -38.19
C PHE A 75 34.73 -7.96 -38.65
N SER A 76 34.80 -8.73 -39.73
CA SER A 76 36.03 -9.11 -40.45
C SER A 76 36.06 -8.53 -41.86
N LYS A 77 37.23 -8.54 -42.51
CA LYS A 77 37.41 -8.02 -43.88
C LYS A 77 36.41 -8.58 -44.90
N ASN A 78 36.03 -9.86 -44.79
CA ASN A 78 35.13 -10.54 -45.73
C ASN A 78 33.72 -10.75 -45.17
N TYR A 79 33.34 -10.01 -44.12
CA TYR A 79 32.04 -10.16 -43.45
C TYR A 79 30.86 -10.00 -44.42
N THR A 80 30.94 -9.01 -45.33
CA THR A 80 29.89 -8.68 -46.32
C THR A 80 29.75 -9.68 -47.46
N GLU A 81 30.62 -10.69 -47.55
CA GLU A 81 30.42 -11.81 -48.48
C GLU A 81 29.29 -12.75 -48.04
N SER A 82 28.88 -12.68 -46.77
CA SER A 82 27.90 -13.58 -46.18
C SER A 82 26.53 -12.93 -46.16
N THR A 83 25.61 -13.46 -46.98
CA THR A 83 24.19 -13.06 -46.93
C THR A 83 23.55 -13.37 -45.59
N TRP A 84 24.05 -14.38 -44.87
CA TRP A 84 23.55 -14.77 -43.55
C TRP A 84 23.95 -13.76 -42.48
N CYS A 85 25.23 -13.40 -42.39
CA CYS A 85 25.69 -12.41 -41.42
C CYS A 85 24.96 -11.07 -41.57
N LEU A 86 24.68 -10.65 -42.81
CA LEU A 86 23.95 -9.41 -43.11
C LEU A 86 22.46 -9.48 -42.72
N LYS A 87 21.80 -10.63 -42.88
CA LYS A 87 20.41 -10.83 -42.43
C LYS A 87 20.30 -10.87 -40.90
N GLU A 88 21.24 -11.55 -40.24
CA GLU A 88 21.32 -11.56 -38.78
C GLU A 88 21.57 -10.15 -38.24
N LEU A 89 22.50 -9.39 -38.84
CA LEU A 89 22.75 -8.00 -38.50
C LEU A 89 21.48 -7.13 -38.62
N GLU A 90 20.75 -7.27 -39.72
CA GLU A 90 19.47 -6.57 -39.92
C GLU A 90 18.48 -6.89 -38.81
N LYS A 91 18.36 -8.18 -38.43
CA LYS A 91 17.49 -8.61 -37.34
C LYS A 91 17.96 -8.11 -35.97
N ILE A 92 19.26 -8.13 -35.69
CA ILE A 92 19.83 -7.59 -34.45
C ILE A 92 19.53 -6.09 -34.34
N MET A 93 19.62 -5.34 -35.45
CA MET A 93 19.26 -3.91 -35.48
C MET A 93 17.76 -3.66 -35.34
N GLU A 94 16.92 -4.60 -35.77
CA GLU A 94 15.49 -4.58 -35.45
C GLU A 94 15.25 -4.81 -33.96
N CYS A 95 15.80 -5.89 -33.39
CA CYS A 95 15.67 -6.25 -31.97
C CYS A 95 16.25 -5.19 -31.02
N HIS A 96 17.33 -4.52 -31.41
CA HIS A 96 17.86 -3.38 -30.67
C HIS A 96 16.83 -2.23 -30.57
N ARG A 97 16.12 -1.93 -31.67
CA ARG A 97 15.13 -0.85 -31.73
C ARG A 97 13.82 -1.21 -31.03
N SER A 98 13.35 -2.46 -31.16
CA SER A 98 12.07 -2.90 -30.60
C SER A 98 12.19 -3.35 -29.14
N ASN A 99 13.22 -4.16 -28.83
CA ASN A 99 13.35 -4.88 -27.56
C ASN A 99 14.46 -4.31 -26.65
N GLY A 100 15.23 -3.33 -27.12
CA GLY A 100 16.33 -2.73 -26.36
C GLY A 100 17.54 -3.65 -26.19
N GLN A 101 17.70 -4.65 -27.08
CA GLN A 101 18.84 -5.56 -27.08
C GLN A 101 20.17 -4.78 -27.15
N LEU A 102 21.15 -5.11 -26.31
CA LEU A 102 22.45 -4.44 -26.31
C LEU A 102 23.32 -4.95 -27.47
N VAL A 103 24.06 -4.05 -28.11
CA VAL A 103 24.90 -4.37 -29.27
C VAL A 103 26.34 -4.01 -28.95
N VAL A 104 27.26 -4.95 -29.17
CA VAL A 104 28.70 -4.78 -28.91
C VAL A 104 29.48 -5.08 -30.19
N PRO A 105 29.90 -4.07 -30.96
CA PRO A 105 30.72 -4.29 -32.13
C PRO A 105 32.18 -4.59 -31.76
N VAL A 106 32.76 -5.56 -32.46
CA VAL A 106 34.18 -5.97 -32.38
C VAL A 106 34.75 -5.92 -33.79
N PHE A 107 35.74 -5.07 -34.00
CA PHE A 107 36.39 -4.84 -35.28
C PHE A 107 37.68 -5.66 -35.37
N TYR A 108 37.63 -6.77 -36.12
CA TYR A 108 38.71 -7.75 -36.23
C TYR A 108 39.62 -7.44 -37.42
N TYR A 109 40.78 -6.83 -37.15
CA TYR A 109 41.74 -6.33 -38.15
C TYR A 109 41.08 -5.50 -39.26
N LEU A 110 40.10 -4.67 -38.87
CA LEU A 110 39.31 -3.84 -39.78
C LEU A 110 39.05 -2.51 -39.10
N ASP A 111 39.33 -1.39 -39.77
CA ASP A 111 39.07 -0.06 -39.19
C ASP A 111 37.55 0.19 -39.10
N PRO A 112 37.02 0.70 -37.96
CA PRO A 112 35.60 0.98 -37.78
C PRO A 112 34.99 1.88 -38.86
N SER A 113 35.76 2.82 -39.43
CA SER A 113 35.32 3.71 -40.50
C SER A 113 35.03 2.97 -41.81
N VAL A 114 35.71 1.84 -42.06
CA VAL A 114 35.45 0.98 -43.21
C VAL A 114 34.08 0.33 -43.11
N VAL A 115 33.68 -0.10 -41.92
CA VAL A 115 32.33 -0.66 -41.67
C VAL A 115 31.29 0.45 -41.70
N ARG A 116 31.58 1.62 -41.11
CA ARG A 116 30.65 2.75 -41.00
C ARG A 116 30.29 3.37 -42.34
N HIS A 117 31.27 3.54 -43.23
CA HIS A 117 31.08 4.18 -44.54
C HIS A 117 31.09 3.19 -45.71
N GLN A 118 31.28 1.89 -45.41
CA GLN A 118 31.36 0.80 -46.40
C GLN A 118 32.35 1.13 -47.53
N ASN A 119 33.53 1.65 -47.15
CA ASN A 119 34.56 2.09 -48.09
C ASN A 119 35.39 0.92 -48.64
N GLY A 120 36.11 1.18 -49.74
CA GLY A 120 37.06 0.23 -50.31
C GLY A 120 36.44 -1.09 -50.74
N ASP A 121 37.17 -2.19 -50.55
CA ASP A 121 36.74 -3.51 -51.00
C ASP A 121 35.55 -4.05 -50.19
N PHE A 122 35.42 -3.67 -48.91
CA PHE A 122 34.30 -4.08 -48.05
C PHE A 122 32.93 -3.70 -48.66
N GLY A 123 32.82 -2.47 -49.18
CA GLY A 123 31.61 -2.00 -49.88
C GLY A 123 31.45 -2.53 -51.30
N LYS A 124 32.54 -2.77 -52.03
CA LYS A 124 32.48 -3.44 -53.35
C LYS A 124 31.90 -4.85 -53.21
N VAL A 125 32.36 -5.60 -52.20
CA VAL A 125 31.86 -6.94 -51.88
C VAL A 125 30.39 -6.88 -51.44
N LEU A 126 30.00 -5.93 -50.58
CA LEU A 126 28.59 -5.75 -50.20
C LEU A 126 27.68 -5.58 -51.42
N ARG A 127 28.06 -4.71 -52.37
CA ARG A 127 27.31 -4.51 -53.62
C ARG A 127 27.27 -5.78 -54.47
N ALA A 128 28.37 -6.51 -54.58
CA ALA A 128 28.41 -7.77 -55.32
C ALA A 128 27.51 -8.85 -54.68
N THR A 129 27.52 -8.96 -53.35
CA THR A 129 26.66 -9.88 -52.57
C THR A 129 25.19 -9.54 -52.79
N ALA A 130 24.81 -8.27 -52.72
CA ALA A 130 23.44 -7.85 -52.98
C ALA A 130 23.02 -8.19 -54.43
N LYS A 131 23.90 -7.97 -55.43
CA LYS A 131 23.62 -8.33 -56.84
C LYS A 131 23.38 -9.83 -57.00
N LYS A 132 24.17 -10.65 -56.30
CA LYS A 132 24.04 -12.11 -56.32
C LYS A 132 22.71 -12.58 -55.73
N VAL A 133 22.23 -11.95 -54.65
CA VAL A 133 20.94 -12.27 -54.03
C VAL A 133 19.76 -11.84 -54.91
N CYS A 134 19.89 -10.70 -55.58
CA CYS A 134 18.82 -10.12 -56.41
C CYS A 134 18.87 -10.54 -57.89
N PHE A 135 19.66 -11.55 -58.27
CA PHE A 135 19.91 -11.96 -59.67
C PHE A 135 18.65 -12.24 -60.53
N ARG A 136 17.48 -12.41 -59.91
CA ARG A 136 16.17 -12.61 -60.59
C ARG A 136 15.09 -11.57 -60.23
N SER A 137 15.44 -10.46 -59.58
CA SER A 137 14.49 -9.43 -59.12
C SER A 137 14.92 -8.04 -59.60
N GLY A 138 13.96 -7.21 -60.01
CA GLY A 138 14.20 -5.88 -60.59
C GLY A 138 15.01 -4.91 -59.70
N GLY A 139 15.51 -3.83 -60.31
CA GLY A 139 16.45 -2.86 -59.70
C GLY A 139 16.00 -2.26 -58.36
N GLU A 140 14.71 -1.99 -58.16
CA GLU A 140 14.18 -1.40 -56.91
C GLU A 140 14.40 -2.31 -55.68
N LYS A 141 14.27 -3.63 -55.84
CA LYS A 141 14.44 -4.58 -54.72
C LYS A 141 15.91 -4.65 -54.27
N MET A 142 16.82 -4.50 -55.22
CA MET A 142 18.26 -4.44 -54.99
C MET A 142 18.64 -3.17 -54.24
N GLU A 143 18.13 -2.01 -54.65
CA GLU A 143 18.39 -0.73 -53.97
C GLU A 143 17.87 -0.73 -52.53
N LYS A 144 16.64 -1.24 -52.31
CA LYS A 144 16.07 -1.37 -50.97
C LYS A 144 16.91 -2.28 -50.06
N LEU A 145 17.34 -3.45 -50.56
CA LEU A 145 18.17 -4.39 -49.81
C LEU A 145 19.53 -3.77 -49.46
N LEU A 146 20.17 -3.11 -50.43
CA LEU A 146 21.44 -2.43 -50.23
C LEU A 146 21.29 -1.30 -49.19
N SER A 147 20.22 -0.52 -49.26
CA SER A 147 19.91 0.54 -48.30
C SER A 147 19.76 0.00 -46.89
N ASN A 148 19.02 -1.10 -46.70
CA ASN A 148 18.83 -1.72 -45.39
C ASN A 148 20.16 -2.20 -44.79
N TRP A 149 20.97 -2.94 -45.56
CA TRP A 149 22.25 -3.44 -45.07
C TRP A 149 23.26 -2.33 -44.79
N THR A 150 23.28 -1.29 -45.64
CA THR A 150 24.13 -0.12 -45.44
C THR A 150 23.73 0.62 -44.16
N ALA A 151 22.43 0.82 -43.92
CA ALA A 151 21.92 1.43 -42.71
C ALA A 151 22.27 0.61 -41.46
N ALA A 152 22.09 -0.71 -41.51
CA ALA A 152 22.40 -1.60 -40.39
C ALA A 152 23.90 -1.62 -40.04
N LEU A 153 24.79 -1.69 -41.05
CA LEU A 153 26.24 -1.61 -40.86
C LEU A 153 26.67 -0.25 -40.29
N THR A 154 26.09 0.83 -40.81
CA THR A 154 26.37 2.19 -40.32
C THR A 154 25.93 2.35 -38.86
N GLN A 155 24.73 1.89 -38.52
CA GLN A 155 24.20 1.92 -37.17
C GLN A 155 25.06 1.09 -36.21
N ALA A 156 25.41 -0.14 -36.59
CA ALA A 156 26.25 -1.02 -35.79
C ALA A 156 27.64 -0.42 -35.53
N ALA A 157 28.26 0.20 -36.54
CA ALA A 157 29.57 0.83 -36.42
C ALA A 157 29.56 2.17 -35.66
N ASN A 158 28.38 2.70 -35.31
CA ASN A 158 28.25 3.90 -34.48
C ASN A 158 28.19 3.58 -32.98
N PHE A 159 28.00 2.32 -32.60
CA PHE A 159 28.11 1.92 -31.18
C PHE A 159 29.58 1.91 -30.74
N ALA A 160 29.79 2.16 -29.44
CA ALA A 160 31.11 1.99 -28.84
C ALA A 160 31.50 0.52 -28.90
N GLY A 161 32.62 0.24 -29.56
CA GLY A 161 33.10 -1.11 -29.84
C GLY A 161 34.56 -1.29 -29.54
N TRP A 162 35.04 -2.50 -29.84
CA TRP A 162 36.40 -2.91 -29.57
C TRP A 162 37.17 -3.10 -30.88
N ASP A 163 38.33 -2.47 -31.01
CA ASP A 163 39.23 -2.65 -32.15
C ASP A 163 40.45 -3.49 -31.72
N VAL A 164 40.68 -4.61 -32.39
CA VAL A 164 41.81 -5.52 -32.10
C VAL A 164 43.15 -4.80 -32.13
N ASN A 165 43.33 -3.81 -33.00
CA ASN A 165 44.60 -3.11 -33.15
C ASN A 165 44.99 -2.29 -31.91
N ASN A 166 44.04 -2.02 -31.01
CA ASN A 166 44.29 -1.27 -29.78
C ASN A 166 44.79 -2.15 -28.61
N TYR A 167 44.94 -3.46 -28.81
CA TYR A 167 45.31 -4.42 -27.75
C TYR A 167 46.58 -5.18 -28.12
N ARG A 168 47.34 -5.63 -27.10
CA ARG A 168 48.61 -6.34 -27.33
C ARG A 168 48.41 -7.77 -27.80
N SER A 169 47.26 -8.36 -27.51
CA SER A 169 46.91 -9.72 -27.93
C SER A 169 45.39 -9.90 -28.03
N GLU A 170 44.93 -10.87 -28.83
CA GLU A 170 43.53 -11.26 -28.90
C GLU A 170 42.99 -11.74 -27.54
N GLY A 171 43.83 -12.38 -26.72
CA GLY A 171 43.46 -12.84 -25.38
C GLY A 171 43.16 -11.70 -24.40
N GLU A 172 43.94 -10.61 -24.47
CA GLU A 172 43.68 -9.40 -23.67
C GLU A 172 42.35 -8.74 -24.07
N LEU A 173 42.11 -8.63 -25.38
CA LEU A 173 40.85 -8.11 -25.91
C LEU A 173 39.66 -8.97 -25.45
N VAL A 174 39.75 -10.30 -25.60
CA VAL A 174 38.69 -11.22 -25.18
C VAL A 174 38.38 -11.05 -23.69
N LYS A 175 39.40 -10.93 -22.83
CA LYS A 175 39.21 -10.68 -21.41
C LYS A 175 38.43 -9.38 -21.16
N GLN A 176 38.78 -8.29 -21.84
CA GLN A 176 38.10 -7.01 -21.71
C GLN A 176 36.64 -7.07 -22.21
N ILE A 177 36.39 -7.75 -23.34
CA ILE A 177 35.02 -7.97 -23.84
C ILE A 177 34.21 -8.77 -22.82
N VAL A 178 34.77 -9.83 -22.22
CA VAL A 178 34.06 -10.63 -21.21
C VAL A 178 33.75 -9.81 -19.96
N GLU A 179 34.70 -9.01 -19.46
CA GLU A 179 34.46 -8.11 -18.32
C GLU A 179 33.34 -7.10 -18.60
N ASP A 180 33.33 -6.50 -19.79
CA ASP A 180 32.29 -5.57 -20.25
C ASP A 180 30.93 -6.25 -20.42
N VAL A 181 30.90 -7.45 -20.99
CA VAL A 181 29.68 -8.27 -21.13
C VAL A 181 29.12 -8.64 -19.76
N LEU A 182 29.97 -9.10 -18.83
CA LEU A 182 29.56 -9.41 -17.45
C LEU A 182 29.02 -8.17 -16.74
N ALA A 183 29.68 -7.01 -16.88
CA ALA A 183 29.18 -5.76 -16.31
C ALA A 183 27.79 -5.40 -16.88
N LYS A 184 27.60 -5.57 -18.19
CA LYS A 184 26.31 -5.32 -18.86
C LYS A 184 25.21 -6.30 -18.43
N LEU A 185 25.53 -7.59 -18.27
CA LEU A 185 24.61 -8.62 -17.77
C LEU A 185 24.27 -8.42 -16.29
N ASN A 186 25.26 -8.10 -15.47
CA ASN A 186 25.11 -7.84 -14.04
C ASN A 186 24.39 -6.51 -13.73
N SER A 187 24.28 -5.59 -14.71
CA SER A 187 23.68 -4.27 -14.50
C SER A 187 22.14 -4.25 -14.40
N THR A 188 21.45 -5.40 -14.53
CA THR A 188 20.07 -5.38 -15.07
C THR A 188 18.95 -6.02 -14.24
N PHE A 189 19.16 -6.64 -13.08
CA PHE A 189 18.02 -7.09 -12.26
C PHE A 189 18.25 -6.89 -10.76
N LEU A 190 17.36 -6.15 -10.11
CA LEU A 190 17.29 -6.09 -8.67
C LEU A 190 16.69 -7.41 -8.15
N SER A 191 17.29 -7.99 -7.11
CA SER A 191 16.66 -9.10 -6.40
C SER A 191 15.37 -8.62 -5.75
N ILE A 192 14.23 -9.20 -6.17
CA ILE A 192 12.89 -8.79 -5.75
C ILE A 192 12.52 -9.45 -4.42
N THR A 193 12.39 -10.78 -4.44
CA THR A 193 12.15 -11.69 -3.32
C THR A 193 12.41 -13.12 -3.81
N GLU A 194 12.63 -14.07 -2.90
CA GLU A 194 12.79 -15.50 -3.21
C GLU A 194 11.55 -16.05 -3.94
N PHE A 195 10.35 -15.62 -3.54
CA PHE A 195 9.07 -16.12 -4.05
C PHE A 195 8.13 -14.99 -4.48
N PRO A 196 8.22 -14.50 -5.73
CA PRO A 196 7.38 -13.41 -6.21
C PRO A 196 5.95 -13.91 -6.52
N VAL A 197 5.00 -13.61 -5.63
CA VAL A 197 3.58 -13.99 -5.78
C VAL A 197 2.69 -12.74 -5.97
N GLY A 198 1.74 -12.78 -6.91
CA GLY A 198 0.69 -11.76 -7.07
C GLY A 198 1.17 -10.37 -7.55
N LEU A 199 2.41 -10.24 -8.05
CA LEU A 199 2.97 -8.95 -8.48
C LEU A 199 2.46 -8.50 -9.85
N GLU A 200 2.22 -9.43 -10.76
CA GLU A 200 1.98 -9.17 -12.19
C GLU A 200 0.85 -8.14 -12.42
N SER A 201 -0.31 -8.36 -11.81
CA SER A 201 -1.48 -7.47 -11.98
C SER A 201 -1.25 -6.05 -11.48
N ARG A 202 -0.39 -5.87 -10.47
CA ARG A 202 -0.07 -4.57 -9.86
C ARG A 202 0.91 -3.81 -10.74
N VAL A 203 1.94 -4.51 -11.21
CA VAL A 203 2.99 -3.98 -12.07
C VAL A 203 2.40 -3.58 -13.43
N GLN A 204 1.55 -4.42 -14.04
CA GLN A 204 0.89 -4.13 -15.32
C GLN A 204 0.08 -2.83 -15.29
N LYS A 205 -0.65 -2.54 -14.19
CA LYS A 205 -1.42 -1.29 -14.06
C LYS A 205 -0.53 -0.06 -14.06
N VAL A 206 0.60 -0.12 -13.36
CA VAL A 206 1.56 0.98 -13.32
C VAL A 206 2.26 1.15 -14.68
N ASN A 207 2.63 0.05 -15.32
CA ASN A 207 3.26 0.11 -16.64
C ASN A 207 2.33 0.68 -17.71
N HIS A 208 1.06 0.28 -17.70
CA HIS A 208 0.06 0.85 -18.61
C HIS A 208 -0.06 2.38 -18.43
N PHE A 209 -0.01 2.86 -17.18
CA PHE A 209 0.03 4.29 -16.91
C PHE A 209 1.30 4.97 -17.46
N ILE A 210 2.48 4.36 -17.27
CA ILE A 210 3.75 4.88 -17.78
C ILE A 210 3.74 4.97 -19.32
N GLU A 211 3.23 3.94 -19.99
CA GLU A 211 3.19 3.89 -21.46
C GLU A 211 2.25 4.93 -22.07
N ASN A 212 1.22 5.35 -21.32
CA ASN A 212 0.33 6.43 -21.75
C ASN A 212 0.91 7.84 -21.52
N GLN A 213 2.03 7.99 -20.81
CA GLN A 213 2.62 9.29 -20.42
C GLN A 213 3.97 9.61 -21.10
N LEU A 214 4.27 9.00 -22.27
CA LEU A 214 5.57 9.13 -22.95
C LEU A 214 6.01 10.57 -23.28
N LYS A 215 5.08 11.52 -23.37
CA LYS A 215 5.36 12.93 -23.73
C LYS A 215 5.57 13.84 -22.52
N LYS A 216 5.46 13.33 -21.30
CA LYS A 216 5.59 14.10 -20.05
C LYS A 216 6.49 13.38 -19.06
N VAL A 217 6.85 14.08 -17.99
CA VAL A 217 7.45 13.44 -16.81
C VAL A 217 6.35 12.68 -16.09
N CYS A 218 6.65 11.47 -15.64
CA CYS A 218 5.70 10.60 -14.95
C CYS A 218 6.15 10.39 -13.51
N VAL A 219 5.39 10.92 -12.54
CA VAL A 219 5.66 10.79 -11.10
C VAL A 219 4.65 9.83 -10.48
N ILE A 220 5.13 8.72 -9.95
CA ILE A 220 4.33 7.63 -9.41
C ILE A 220 4.60 7.51 -7.91
N GLY A 221 3.55 7.57 -7.10
CA GLY A 221 3.61 7.29 -5.68
C GLY A 221 3.06 5.90 -5.35
N ILE A 222 3.82 5.06 -4.68
CA ILE A 222 3.39 3.76 -4.15
C ILE A 222 3.18 3.90 -2.63
N TRP A 223 1.94 3.80 -2.19
CA TRP A 223 1.53 4.06 -0.81
C TRP A 223 0.86 2.85 -0.16
N GLY A 224 1.17 2.62 1.11
CA GLY A 224 0.54 1.58 1.92
C GLY A 224 1.24 1.34 3.25
N MET A 225 0.62 0.50 4.06
CA MET A 225 1.09 0.09 5.39
C MET A 225 2.48 -0.56 5.36
N GLY A 226 3.18 -0.55 6.51
CA GLY A 226 4.41 -1.35 6.68
C GLY A 226 4.17 -2.81 6.30
N GLY A 227 5.12 -3.44 5.60
CA GLY A 227 5.02 -4.85 5.22
C GLY A 227 4.13 -5.19 4.02
N SER A 228 3.49 -4.21 3.38
CA SER A 228 2.54 -4.46 2.27
C SER A 228 3.18 -4.77 0.90
N GLY A 229 4.51 -4.92 0.81
CA GLY A 229 5.22 -5.21 -0.45
C GLY A 229 5.47 -4.01 -1.38
N LYS A 230 5.57 -2.79 -0.84
CA LYS A 230 5.85 -1.57 -1.63
C LYS A 230 7.19 -1.63 -2.37
N THR A 231 8.28 -1.87 -1.63
CA THR A 231 9.64 -2.03 -2.15
C THR A 231 9.68 -3.14 -3.20
N THR A 232 9.07 -4.29 -2.91
CA THR A 232 8.96 -5.45 -3.82
C THR A 232 8.27 -5.06 -5.13
N THR A 233 7.17 -4.30 -5.05
CA THR A 233 6.44 -3.81 -6.24
C THR A 233 7.28 -2.81 -7.03
N ALA A 234 8.00 -1.89 -6.36
CA ALA A 234 8.88 -0.93 -7.01
C ALA A 234 10.05 -1.61 -7.73
N LYS A 235 10.67 -2.63 -7.11
CA LYS A 235 11.72 -3.47 -7.73
C LYS A 235 11.19 -4.22 -8.95
N ALA A 236 9.98 -4.79 -8.88
CA ALA A 236 9.35 -5.47 -10.01
C ALA A 236 9.08 -4.51 -11.19
N ILE A 237 8.53 -3.32 -10.93
CA ILE A 237 8.33 -2.28 -11.96
C ILE A 237 9.68 -1.88 -12.57
N TYR A 238 10.67 -1.57 -11.74
CA TYR A 238 12.01 -1.21 -12.20
C TYR A 238 12.58 -2.29 -13.11
N ASN A 239 12.60 -3.54 -12.68
CA ASN A 239 13.10 -4.66 -13.46
C ASN A 239 12.37 -4.83 -14.80
N GLN A 240 11.09 -4.50 -14.89
CA GLN A 240 10.35 -4.60 -16.15
C GLN A 240 10.66 -3.47 -17.14
N ILE A 241 10.88 -2.23 -16.66
CA ILE A 241 11.00 -1.06 -17.54
C ILE A 241 12.42 -0.49 -17.65
N HIS A 242 13.34 -0.84 -16.77
CA HIS A 242 14.68 -0.23 -16.67
C HIS A 242 15.49 -0.31 -17.96
N ARG A 243 15.26 -1.33 -18.81
CA ARG A 243 15.93 -1.47 -20.12
C ARG A 243 15.56 -0.35 -21.09
N LYS A 244 14.40 0.31 -20.91
CA LYS A 244 13.95 1.45 -21.74
C LYS A 244 14.71 2.75 -21.39
N PHE A 245 15.62 2.72 -20.42
CA PHE A 245 16.33 3.89 -19.88
C PHE A 245 17.84 3.64 -19.82
N VAL A 246 18.60 4.59 -20.37
CA VAL A 246 20.07 4.62 -20.27
C VAL A 246 20.48 5.09 -18.88
N ASP A 247 19.90 6.20 -18.43
CA ASP A 247 20.13 6.75 -17.10
C ASP A 247 19.11 6.17 -16.12
N ARG A 248 19.58 5.50 -15.06
CA ARG A 248 18.71 4.84 -14.09
C ARG A 248 19.34 4.76 -12.71
N SER A 249 18.52 4.86 -11.67
CA SER A 249 18.97 4.71 -10.29
C SER A 249 17.85 4.17 -9.42
N PHE A 250 18.21 3.25 -8.51
CA PHE A 250 17.33 2.76 -7.47
C PHE A 250 17.97 3.09 -6.12
N VAL A 251 17.34 4.01 -5.39
CA VAL A 251 17.81 4.47 -4.08
C VAL A 251 17.02 3.72 -3.00
N GLU A 252 17.65 2.71 -2.41
CA GLU A 252 17.04 1.87 -1.37
C GLU A 252 17.03 2.56 0.00
N ASN A 253 15.98 2.31 0.79
CA ASN A 253 15.89 2.66 2.22
C ASN A 253 16.28 4.11 2.57
N VAL A 254 15.71 5.09 1.84
CA VAL A 254 16.00 6.53 2.02
C VAL A 254 15.87 6.96 3.47
N ARG A 255 14.81 6.51 4.18
CA ARG A 255 14.62 6.80 5.60
C ARG A 255 15.81 6.33 6.45
N GLU A 256 16.17 5.05 6.33
CA GLU A 256 17.18 4.42 7.17
C GLU A 256 18.56 5.07 7.00
N VAL A 257 18.94 5.37 5.76
CA VAL A 257 20.19 6.08 5.46
C VAL A 257 20.18 7.48 6.07
N CYS A 258 19.06 8.20 5.98
CA CYS A 258 18.95 9.54 6.58
C CYS A 258 18.96 9.53 8.10
N GLU A 259 18.41 8.48 8.74
CA GLU A 259 18.35 8.34 10.20
C GLU A 259 19.69 7.88 10.79
N LYS A 260 20.43 7.01 10.09
CA LYS A 260 21.71 6.46 10.59
C LYS A 260 22.92 7.34 10.29
N GLU A 261 22.88 8.14 9.23
CA GLU A 261 24.04 8.91 8.78
C GLU A 261 23.85 10.42 8.90
N ASN A 262 24.79 11.09 9.57
CA ASN A 262 24.80 12.56 9.71
C ASN A 262 24.81 13.32 8.37
N ARG A 263 25.25 12.69 7.26
CA ARG A 263 25.24 13.24 5.90
C ARG A 263 24.48 12.35 4.91
N GLY A 264 23.50 11.57 5.39
CA GLY A 264 22.79 10.57 4.58
C GLY A 264 22.19 11.15 3.29
N ILE A 265 21.52 12.31 3.34
CA ILE A 265 20.98 12.96 2.13
C ILE A 265 22.09 13.27 1.10
N ILE A 266 23.26 13.75 1.56
CA ILE A 266 24.38 14.05 0.65
C ILE A 266 24.91 12.76 0.01
N HIS A 267 24.98 11.67 0.79
CA HIS A 267 25.36 10.36 0.28
C HIS A 267 24.40 9.88 -0.82
N LEU A 268 23.09 9.95 -0.57
CA LEU A 268 22.06 9.59 -1.54
C LEU A 268 22.10 10.48 -2.80
N GLN A 269 22.35 11.78 -2.67
CA GLN A 269 22.55 12.67 -3.82
C GLN A 269 23.79 12.28 -4.64
N GLN A 270 24.88 11.90 -3.98
CA GLN A 270 26.11 11.45 -4.65
C GLN A 270 25.88 10.13 -5.39
N GLN A 271 25.14 9.19 -4.79
CA GLN A 271 24.73 7.94 -5.44
C GLN A 271 23.89 8.22 -6.69
N LEU A 272 22.85 9.04 -6.56
CA LEU A 272 21.98 9.40 -7.68
C LEU A 272 22.78 10.02 -8.83
N LEU A 273 23.67 10.97 -8.53
CA LEU A 273 24.54 11.57 -9.54
C LEU A 273 25.53 10.56 -10.13
N SER A 274 26.10 9.63 -9.35
CA SER A 274 27.01 8.63 -9.89
C SER A 274 26.32 7.66 -10.83
N ASP A 275 25.09 7.25 -10.51
CA ASP A 275 24.32 6.30 -11.30
C ASP A 275 23.91 6.91 -12.66
N ILE A 276 23.62 8.21 -12.70
CA ILE A 276 23.20 8.93 -13.91
C ILE A 276 24.37 9.54 -14.71
N LEU A 277 25.51 9.85 -14.07
CA LEU A 277 26.66 10.46 -14.75
C LEU A 277 27.79 9.50 -15.05
N SER A 278 27.79 8.30 -14.45
CA SER A 278 28.92 7.36 -14.48
C SER A 278 30.26 7.98 -14.02
N THR A 279 30.20 9.09 -13.26
CA THR A 279 31.36 9.81 -12.72
C THR A 279 31.13 10.16 -11.26
N LYS A 280 32.13 9.93 -10.40
CA LYS A 280 32.08 10.27 -8.98
C LYS A 280 32.30 11.77 -8.79
N LYS A 281 31.26 12.50 -8.38
CA LYS A 281 31.33 13.93 -8.06
C LYS A 281 31.16 14.14 -6.56
N LYS A 282 32.09 14.85 -5.92
CA LYS A 282 31.96 15.22 -4.50
C LYS A 282 30.96 16.37 -4.36
N ILE A 283 29.98 16.19 -3.48
CA ILE A 283 28.99 17.21 -3.12
C ILE A 283 29.32 17.72 -1.72
N HIS A 284 29.43 19.04 -1.58
CA HIS A 284 29.79 19.69 -0.30
C HIS A 284 28.57 20.18 0.50
N SER A 285 27.42 20.39 -0.15
CA SER A 285 26.17 20.81 0.49
C SER A 285 24.94 20.23 -0.22
N ILE A 286 23.84 20.07 0.53
CA ILE A 286 22.57 19.51 0.01
C ILE A 286 22.03 20.37 -1.14
N ALA A 287 22.03 21.69 -0.99
CA ALA A 287 21.51 22.62 -2.01
C ALA A 287 22.29 22.54 -3.32
N LEU A 288 23.63 22.44 -3.25
CA LEU A 288 24.47 22.25 -4.45
C LEU A 288 24.18 20.90 -5.11
N GLY A 289 23.97 19.85 -4.32
CA GLY A 289 23.58 18.53 -4.83
C GLY A 289 22.24 18.57 -5.55
N THR A 290 21.22 19.19 -4.95
CA THR A 290 19.88 19.31 -5.54
C THR A 290 19.93 20.10 -6.85
N ALA A 291 20.61 21.25 -6.89
CA ALA A 291 20.73 22.06 -8.09
C ALA A 291 21.45 21.31 -9.23
N GLU A 292 22.49 20.53 -8.91
CA GLU A 292 23.15 19.69 -9.91
C GLU A 292 22.21 18.59 -10.42
N ILE A 293 21.49 17.90 -9.53
CA ILE A 293 20.51 16.87 -9.90
C ILE A 293 19.45 17.43 -10.86
N GLU A 294 18.84 18.57 -10.51
CA GLU A 294 17.83 19.24 -11.36
C GLU A 294 18.38 19.58 -12.74
N LYS A 295 19.59 20.17 -12.79
CA LYS A 295 20.25 20.52 -14.05
C LYS A 295 20.49 19.30 -14.93
N ARG A 296 20.79 18.13 -14.35
CA ARG A 296 21.03 16.89 -15.11
C ARG A 296 19.73 16.28 -15.61
N PHE A 297 18.70 16.25 -14.76
CA PHE A 297 17.40 15.70 -15.14
C PHE A 297 16.67 16.53 -16.17
N GLN A 298 16.98 17.82 -16.32
CA GLN A 298 16.51 18.64 -17.45
C GLN A 298 17.01 18.13 -18.81
N ALA A 299 18.22 17.56 -18.87
CA ALA A 299 18.87 17.17 -20.12
C ALA A 299 18.75 15.67 -20.46
N LYS A 300 18.53 14.82 -19.45
CA LYS A 300 18.58 13.36 -19.59
C LYS A 300 17.25 12.72 -19.22
N LYS A 301 16.81 11.76 -20.03
CA LYS A 301 15.67 10.89 -19.73
C LYS A 301 16.11 9.80 -18.75
N ALA A 302 15.53 9.77 -17.56
CA ALA A 302 15.94 8.83 -16.50
C ALA A 302 14.80 7.99 -15.91
N LEU A 303 15.15 6.84 -15.32
CA LEU A 303 14.29 6.06 -14.43
C LEU A 303 14.84 6.14 -13.00
N ILE A 304 14.07 6.70 -12.08
CA ILE A 304 14.50 6.92 -10.70
C ILE A 304 13.49 6.28 -9.77
N VAL A 305 13.97 5.48 -8.82
CA VAL A 305 13.16 4.94 -7.73
C VAL A 305 13.72 5.42 -6.39
N LEU A 306 12.87 6.03 -5.57
CA LEU A 306 13.17 6.43 -4.20
C LEU A 306 12.35 5.57 -3.24
N ASP A 307 13.01 4.67 -2.53
CA ASP A 307 12.36 3.70 -1.65
C ASP A 307 12.32 4.16 -0.18
N ASP A 308 11.19 3.93 0.49
CA ASP A 308 10.90 4.25 1.90
C ASP A 308 11.16 5.72 2.26
N VAL A 309 10.54 6.67 1.54
CA VAL A 309 10.67 8.11 1.84
C VAL A 309 9.66 8.54 2.91
N THR A 310 10.10 9.32 3.91
CA THR A 310 9.25 9.73 5.05
C THR A 310 8.97 11.22 5.16
N THR A 311 9.77 12.08 4.52
CA THR A 311 9.61 13.54 4.60
C THR A 311 9.60 14.21 3.22
N VAL A 312 8.95 15.36 3.12
CA VAL A 312 8.92 16.16 1.88
C VAL A 312 10.30 16.78 1.61
N GLU A 313 11.06 17.08 2.66
CA GLU A 313 12.42 17.60 2.58
C GLU A 313 13.38 16.59 1.92
N GLN A 314 13.27 15.29 2.24
CA GLN A 314 14.01 14.23 1.56
C GLN A 314 13.71 14.22 0.06
N LEU A 315 12.41 14.21 -0.32
CA LEU A 315 12.01 14.23 -1.73
C LEU A 315 12.54 15.46 -2.48
N LYS A 316 12.34 16.66 -1.91
CA LYS A 316 12.82 17.91 -2.51
C LYS A 316 14.34 17.92 -2.64
N SER A 317 15.07 17.36 -1.67
CA SER A 317 16.52 17.29 -1.72
C SER A 317 17.02 16.35 -2.82
N LEU A 318 16.32 15.22 -3.06
CA LEU A 318 16.72 14.19 -4.01
C LEU A 318 16.19 14.41 -5.44
N CYS A 319 15.10 15.16 -5.61
CA CYS A 319 14.45 15.34 -6.91
C CYS A 319 14.12 16.80 -7.25
N GLY A 320 14.33 17.75 -6.35
CA GLY A 320 14.02 19.16 -6.63
C GLY A 320 12.57 19.34 -7.11
N ASN A 321 12.39 20.00 -8.25
CA ASN A 321 11.11 20.12 -8.96
C ASN A 321 11.00 19.15 -10.15
N PRO A 322 10.20 18.07 -10.05
CA PRO A 322 10.02 17.09 -11.14
C PRO A 322 9.49 17.68 -12.45
N LYS A 323 8.79 18.82 -12.40
CA LYS A 323 8.26 19.47 -13.62
C LYS A 323 9.35 19.96 -14.56
N LEU A 324 10.57 20.14 -14.04
CA LEU A 324 11.72 20.57 -14.82
C LEU A 324 12.42 19.39 -15.50
N PHE A 325 12.04 18.15 -15.24
CA PHE A 325 12.75 17.00 -15.81
C PHE A 325 12.45 16.82 -17.30
N CYS A 326 13.35 16.12 -17.97
CA CYS A 326 13.25 15.78 -19.38
C CYS A 326 12.00 14.91 -19.61
N PRO A 327 11.17 15.22 -20.63
CA PRO A 327 10.01 14.40 -20.99
C PRO A 327 10.36 12.92 -21.19
N GLY A 328 9.48 12.04 -20.70
CA GLY A 328 9.69 10.60 -20.69
C GLY A 328 10.48 10.07 -19.48
N THR A 329 10.92 10.95 -18.55
CA THR A 329 11.48 10.55 -17.25
C THR A 329 10.41 9.93 -16.36
N VAL A 330 10.75 8.86 -15.65
CA VAL A 330 9.86 8.18 -14.71
C VAL A 330 10.47 8.24 -13.31
N LEU A 331 9.71 8.81 -12.36
CA LEU A 331 10.06 8.89 -10.95
C LEU A 331 9.08 8.06 -10.13
N ILE A 332 9.56 7.05 -9.42
CA ILE A 332 8.76 6.21 -8.53
C ILE A 332 9.17 6.49 -7.09
N VAL A 333 8.20 6.79 -6.23
CA VAL A 333 8.42 7.03 -4.80
C VAL A 333 7.61 6.02 -4.01
N THR A 334 8.24 5.27 -3.10
CA THR A 334 7.52 4.45 -2.14
C THR A 334 7.47 5.15 -0.78
N THR A 335 6.31 5.09 -0.11
CA THR A 335 6.15 5.71 1.22
C THR A 335 5.01 5.08 2.01
N ARG A 336 5.05 5.27 3.33
CA ARG A 336 3.95 4.96 4.25
C ARG A 336 3.03 6.17 4.48
N ASP A 337 3.42 7.37 4.01
CA ASP A 337 2.72 8.62 4.25
C ASP A 337 2.05 9.16 2.98
N LYS A 338 0.71 9.11 2.95
CA LYS A 338 -0.09 9.60 1.83
C LYS A 338 0.03 11.11 1.64
N ARG A 339 0.21 11.87 2.73
CA ARG A 339 0.28 13.33 2.71
C ARG A 339 1.48 13.80 1.91
N LEU A 340 2.60 13.10 2.08
CA LEU A 340 3.85 13.37 1.35
C LEU A 340 3.61 13.32 -0.18
N LEU A 341 2.92 12.30 -0.68
CA LEU A 341 2.61 12.17 -2.11
C LEU A 341 1.62 13.25 -2.60
N LYS A 342 0.64 13.63 -1.78
CA LYS A 342 -0.28 14.73 -2.10
C LYS A 342 0.45 16.08 -2.21
N LEU A 343 1.32 16.38 -1.26
CA LEU A 343 2.12 17.61 -1.24
C LEU A 343 3.10 17.66 -2.41
N PHE A 344 3.64 16.51 -2.80
CA PHE A 344 4.54 16.39 -3.95
C PHE A 344 3.81 16.37 -5.31
N LYS A 345 2.47 16.22 -5.31
CA LYS A 345 1.60 16.22 -6.50
C LYS A 345 1.99 15.14 -7.52
N VAL A 346 1.97 13.88 -7.10
CA VAL A 346 2.20 12.73 -7.99
C VAL A 346 1.11 12.62 -9.07
N ASP A 347 1.49 12.13 -10.26
CA ASP A 347 0.57 11.92 -11.38
C ASP A 347 -0.28 10.65 -11.21
N TYR A 348 0.27 9.64 -10.52
CA TYR A 348 -0.43 8.39 -10.22
C TYR A 348 -0.13 7.90 -8.80
N LEU A 349 -1.19 7.51 -8.08
CA LEU A 349 -1.12 6.95 -6.74
C LEU A 349 -1.48 5.46 -6.76
N CYS A 350 -0.47 4.60 -6.66
CA CYS A 350 -0.65 3.17 -6.45
C CYS A 350 -0.89 2.89 -4.97
N THR A 351 -2.14 2.58 -4.60
CA THR A 351 -2.48 2.17 -3.22
C THR A 351 -2.31 0.66 -3.09
N MET A 352 -1.43 0.23 -2.19
CA MET A 352 -1.22 -1.18 -1.90
C MET A 352 -2.44 -1.78 -1.21
N LYS A 353 -2.87 -2.92 -1.73
CA LYS A 353 -3.90 -3.76 -1.12
C LYS A 353 -3.26 -5.01 -0.52
N GLU A 354 -3.93 -5.54 0.49
CA GLU A 354 -3.64 -6.87 1.03
C GLU A 354 -3.71 -7.92 -0.09
N MET A 355 -2.92 -8.98 0.04
CA MET A 355 -2.96 -10.13 -0.86
C MET A 355 -4.30 -10.84 -0.71
N ASN A 356 -4.82 -11.40 -1.80
CA ASN A 356 -6.02 -12.23 -1.69
C ASN A 356 -5.69 -13.58 -1.02
N GLU A 357 -6.70 -14.35 -0.61
CA GLU A 357 -6.50 -15.60 0.12
C GLU A 357 -5.63 -16.62 -0.65
N ILE A 358 -5.78 -16.70 -1.98
CA ILE A 358 -5.02 -17.63 -2.82
C ILE A 358 -3.55 -17.22 -2.88
N GLU A 359 -3.28 -15.95 -3.21
CA GLU A 359 -1.92 -15.38 -3.23
C GLU A 359 -1.25 -15.51 -1.86
N SER A 360 -2.01 -15.29 -0.79
CA SER A 360 -1.50 -15.35 0.59
C SER A 360 -1.12 -16.77 0.99
N LEU A 361 -1.97 -17.74 0.64
CA LEU A 361 -1.69 -19.15 0.89
C LEU A 361 -0.47 -19.62 0.10
N GLU A 362 -0.38 -19.26 -1.19
CA GLU A 362 0.77 -19.61 -2.02
C GLU A 362 2.07 -19.05 -1.46
N LEU A 363 2.11 -17.75 -1.13
CA LEU A 363 3.30 -17.12 -0.55
C LEU A 363 3.71 -17.79 0.77
N PHE A 364 2.74 -18.00 1.67
CA PHE A 364 3.00 -18.70 2.93
C PHE A 364 3.57 -20.11 2.70
N CYS A 365 3.00 -20.86 1.77
CA CYS A 365 3.42 -22.23 1.49
C CYS A 365 4.83 -22.30 0.91
N TRP A 366 5.23 -21.33 0.09
CA TRP A 366 6.62 -21.25 -0.38
C TRP A 366 7.61 -21.11 0.78
N HIS A 367 7.32 -20.27 1.76
CA HIS A 367 8.19 -20.09 2.93
C HIS A 367 8.10 -21.24 3.94
N ALA A 368 6.93 -21.87 4.10
CA ALA A 368 6.69 -22.94 5.10
C ALA A 368 7.00 -24.36 4.61
N PHE A 369 6.87 -24.62 3.30
CA PHE A 369 6.97 -25.95 2.71
C PHE A 369 7.89 -26.03 1.48
N ARG A 370 8.37 -24.89 0.95
CA ARG A 370 9.15 -24.82 -0.31
C ARG A 370 8.39 -25.33 -1.54
N GLN A 371 7.06 -25.22 -1.49
CA GLN A 371 6.15 -25.58 -2.57
C GLN A 371 4.92 -24.67 -2.54
N PRO A 372 4.19 -24.48 -3.66
CA PRO A 372 3.13 -23.48 -3.75
C PRO A 372 1.83 -23.84 -3.00
N SER A 373 1.75 -25.03 -2.40
CA SER A 373 0.54 -25.53 -1.73
C SER A 373 0.86 -26.28 -0.44
N PRO A 374 -0.05 -26.31 0.55
CA PRO A 374 0.22 -26.98 1.81
C PRO A 374 0.25 -28.51 1.65
N VAL A 375 1.00 -29.17 2.52
CA VAL A 375 0.92 -30.63 2.69
C VAL A 375 -0.44 -31.00 3.29
N LYS A 376 -1.02 -32.13 2.89
CA LYS A 376 -2.42 -32.52 3.17
C LYS A 376 -2.84 -32.36 4.65
N ASP A 377 -1.97 -32.71 5.58
CA ASP A 377 -2.27 -32.65 7.02
C ASP A 377 -2.17 -31.23 7.62
N PHE A 378 -1.56 -30.30 6.89
CA PHE A 378 -1.35 -28.91 7.27
C PHE A 378 -2.33 -27.93 6.63
N CYS A 379 -3.22 -28.37 5.74
CA CYS A 379 -4.15 -27.48 5.03
C CYS A 379 -4.97 -26.58 5.98
N LYS A 380 -5.53 -27.17 7.05
CA LYS A 380 -6.33 -26.41 8.04
C LYS A 380 -5.49 -25.43 8.83
N LEU A 381 -4.29 -25.82 9.25
CA LEU A 381 -3.38 -24.95 10.02
C LEU A 381 -2.84 -23.81 9.16
N SER A 382 -2.48 -24.10 7.91
CA SER A 382 -2.06 -23.09 6.93
C SER A 382 -3.16 -22.04 6.72
N GLY A 383 -4.41 -22.48 6.60
CA GLY A 383 -5.56 -21.56 6.54
C GLY A 383 -5.68 -20.66 7.77
N LYS A 384 -5.46 -21.19 8.98
CA LYS A 384 -5.46 -20.38 10.22
C LYS A 384 -4.32 -19.37 10.26
N VAL A 385 -3.11 -19.75 9.86
CA VAL A 385 -1.95 -18.83 9.82
C VAL A 385 -2.18 -17.73 8.78
N VAL A 386 -2.66 -18.09 7.58
CA VAL A 386 -2.97 -17.12 6.52
C VAL A 386 -4.06 -16.14 6.97
N ALA A 387 -5.10 -16.64 7.65
CA ALA A 387 -6.15 -15.79 8.22
C ALA A 387 -5.60 -14.83 9.28
N TYR A 388 -4.70 -15.29 10.16
CA TYR A 388 -4.00 -14.43 11.12
C TYR A 388 -3.17 -13.35 10.44
N CYS A 389 -2.46 -13.69 9.35
CA CYS A 389 -1.63 -12.73 8.61
C CYS A 389 -2.43 -11.65 7.87
N GLY A 390 -3.72 -11.87 7.60
CA GLY A 390 -4.60 -10.89 6.95
C GLY A 390 -4.14 -10.45 5.54
N GLY A 391 -3.41 -11.32 4.83
CA GLY A 391 -2.88 -11.00 3.49
C GLY A 391 -1.71 -10.02 3.49
N LEU A 392 -1.03 -9.84 4.61
CA LEU A 392 0.19 -9.04 4.70
C LEU A 392 1.44 -9.85 4.30
N PRO A 393 2.15 -9.52 3.20
CA PRO A 393 3.29 -10.30 2.71
C PRO A 393 4.36 -10.57 3.76
N VAL A 394 4.78 -9.53 4.51
CA VAL A 394 5.87 -9.68 5.51
C VAL A 394 5.49 -10.67 6.61
N ALA A 395 4.22 -10.73 7.01
CA ALA A 395 3.77 -11.64 8.06
C ALA A 395 3.71 -13.09 7.55
N LEU A 396 3.28 -13.28 6.29
CA LEU A 396 3.26 -14.59 5.64
C LEU A 396 4.67 -15.16 5.48
N GLU A 397 5.62 -14.32 5.07
CA GLU A 397 7.04 -14.69 4.93
C GLU A 397 7.65 -15.06 6.29
N VAL A 398 7.55 -14.17 7.28
CA VAL A 398 8.15 -14.39 8.61
C VAL A 398 7.55 -15.62 9.29
N LEU A 399 6.22 -15.74 9.33
CA LEU A 399 5.59 -16.90 9.96
C LEU A 399 5.79 -18.17 9.16
N GLY A 400 5.80 -18.11 7.82
CA GLY A 400 6.11 -19.26 6.98
C GLY A 400 7.50 -19.81 7.28
N SER A 401 8.52 -18.94 7.26
CA SER A 401 9.89 -19.34 7.59
C SER A 401 10.06 -19.76 9.06
N TYR A 402 9.34 -19.12 9.98
CA TYR A 402 9.32 -19.53 11.39
C TYR A 402 8.58 -20.85 11.63
N LEU A 403 7.81 -21.36 10.67
CA LEU A 403 7.09 -22.63 10.79
C LEU A 403 7.72 -23.76 9.95
N TYR A 404 8.70 -23.42 9.11
CA TYR A 404 9.46 -24.36 8.30
C TYR A 404 10.08 -25.48 9.17
N GLU A 405 9.95 -26.73 8.71
CA GLU A 405 10.44 -27.96 9.35
C GLU A 405 9.94 -28.25 10.78
N ARG A 406 8.90 -27.54 11.26
CA ARG A 406 8.27 -27.81 12.57
C ARG A 406 7.15 -28.84 12.48
N THR A 407 6.90 -29.52 13.59
CA THR A 407 5.82 -30.49 13.70
C THR A 407 4.45 -29.81 13.76
N LYS A 408 3.40 -30.59 13.55
CA LYS A 408 2.02 -30.10 13.60
C LYS A 408 1.65 -29.55 14.99
N GLU A 409 2.12 -30.20 16.05
CA GLU A 409 1.89 -29.81 17.44
C GLU A 409 2.58 -28.48 17.75
N GLU A 410 3.78 -28.27 17.21
CA GLU A 410 4.50 -27.00 17.33
C GLU A 410 3.76 -25.87 16.61
N TRP A 411 3.18 -26.11 15.42
CA TRP A 411 2.34 -25.12 14.73
C TRP A 411 1.11 -24.72 15.56
N GLU A 412 0.44 -25.69 16.17
CA GLU A 412 -0.71 -25.45 17.04
C GLU A 412 -0.33 -24.62 18.28
N SER A 413 0.83 -24.91 18.87
CA SER A 413 1.41 -24.14 19.97
C SER A 413 1.75 -22.70 19.57
N VAL A 414 2.38 -22.51 18.39
CA VAL A 414 2.70 -21.19 17.85
C VAL A 414 1.44 -20.37 17.60
N LEU A 415 0.41 -20.96 16.96
CA LEU A 415 -0.88 -20.27 16.74
C LEU A 415 -1.53 -19.87 18.07
N SER A 416 -1.55 -20.76 19.06
CA SER A 416 -2.10 -20.48 20.39
C SER A 416 -1.34 -19.33 21.08
N LYS A 417 -0.02 -19.25 20.90
CA LYS A 417 0.80 -18.13 21.40
C LYS A 417 0.46 -16.82 20.69
N LEU A 418 0.32 -16.85 19.35
CA LEU A 418 0.04 -15.66 18.53
C LEU A 418 -1.30 -14.99 18.86
N GLU A 419 -2.27 -15.73 19.41
CA GLU A 419 -3.54 -15.18 19.91
C GLU A 419 -3.35 -14.24 21.11
N ARG A 420 -2.25 -14.40 21.87
CA ARG A 420 -1.94 -13.57 23.05
C ARG A 420 -0.76 -12.64 22.84
N ILE A 421 0.28 -13.11 22.15
CA ILE A 421 1.56 -12.41 21.98
C ILE A 421 1.93 -12.48 20.51
N PRO A 422 1.85 -11.36 19.78
CA PRO A 422 2.23 -11.31 18.37
C PRO A 422 3.72 -11.62 18.14
N ASN A 423 4.06 -12.00 16.91
CA ASN A 423 5.46 -12.27 16.54
C ASN A 423 6.29 -10.96 16.50
N ASP A 424 7.39 -10.93 17.25
CA ASP A 424 8.30 -9.81 17.44
C ASP A 424 8.86 -9.23 16.13
N GLN A 425 9.29 -10.06 15.18
CA GLN A 425 9.84 -9.60 13.91
C GLN A 425 8.78 -8.91 13.04
N VAL A 426 7.55 -9.43 13.03
CA VAL A 426 6.42 -8.77 12.34
C VAL A 426 6.11 -7.44 13.03
N GLN A 427 6.09 -7.44 14.37
CA GLN A 427 5.80 -6.25 15.16
C GLN A 427 6.80 -5.13 14.92
N GLU A 428 8.11 -5.42 14.90
CA GLU A 428 9.16 -4.45 14.64
C GLU A 428 8.93 -3.70 13.31
N LYS A 429 8.57 -4.42 12.24
CA LYS A 429 8.34 -3.81 10.91
C LYS A 429 7.09 -2.92 10.87
N LEU A 430 6.06 -3.28 11.62
CA LEU A 430 4.80 -2.53 11.71
C LEU A 430 4.93 -1.30 12.61
N ARG A 431 5.66 -1.43 13.73
CA ARG A 431 5.84 -0.40 14.77
C ARG A 431 6.54 0.86 14.25
N ILE A 432 7.40 0.74 13.24
CA ILE A 432 8.06 1.87 12.56
C ILE A 432 7.11 3.03 12.26
N SER A 433 5.89 2.76 11.77
CA SER A 433 4.93 3.82 11.44
C SER A 433 4.36 4.53 12.68
N TYR A 434 4.22 3.80 13.79
CA TYR A 434 3.77 4.33 15.08
C TYR A 434 4.88 5.12 15.77
N ASP A 435 6.11 4.59 15.80
CA ASP A 435 7.25 5.27 16.41
C ASP A 435 7.57 6.60 15.70
N GLY A 436 7.30 6.68 14.38
CA GLY A 436 7.40 7.90 13.58
C GLY A 436 6.29 8.94 13.78
N LEU A 437 5.32 8.72 14.68
CA LEU A 437 4.35 9.74 15.08
C LEU A 437 5.02 10.76 16.02
N LYS A 438 4.85 12.05 15.71
CA LYS A 438 5.58 13.15 16.38
C LYS A 438 5.04 13.50 17.76
N ASP A 439 3.73 13.42 17.95
CA ASP A 439 3.05 13.85 19.17
C ASP A 439 2.43 12.65 19.91
N ASP A 440 2.51 12.68 21.23
CA ASP A 440 2.02 11.61 22.10
C ASP A 440 0.49 11.52 22.09
N MET A 441 -0.22 12.62 21.83
CA MET A 441 -1.68 12.62 21.70
C MET A 441 -2.14 11.74 20.52
N THR A 442 -1.49 11.83 19.36
CA THR A 442 -1.80 10.97 18.21
C THR A 442 -1.45 9.51 18.47
N LYS A 443 -0.39 9.24 19.25
CA LYS A 443 -0.09 7.89 19.73
C LYS A 443 -1.21 7.38 20.64
N ASP A 444 -1.68 8.19 21.58
CA ASP A 444 -2.79 7.83 22.47
C ASP A 444 -4.11 7.58 21.72
N ILE A 445 -4.43 8.39 20.70
CA ILE A 445 -5.57 8.14 19.81
C ILE A 445 -5.43 6.77 19.14
N PHE A 446 -4.25 6.45 18.62
CA PHE A 446 -4.01 5.17 17.96
C PHE A 446 -4.26 4.00 18.92
N LEU A 447 -3.70 4.07 20.14
CA LEU A 447 -3.88 3.02 21.16
C LEU A 447 -5.35 2.90 21.60
N ASP A 448 -6.05 4.03 21.77
CA ASP A 448 -7.49 4.05 22.07
C ASP A 448 -8.29 3.34 20.97
N ILE A 449 -7.94 3.55 19.70
CA ILE A 449 -8.61 2.87 18.58
C ILE A 449 -8.37 1.36 18.63
N CYS A 450 -7.10 0.93 18.79
CA CYS A 450 -6.74 -0.49 18.86
C CYS A 450 -7.51 -1.26 19.95
N CYS A 451 -7.79 -0.61 21.07
CA CYS A 451 -8.43 -1.22 22.22
C CYS A 451 -9.97 -1.10 22.18
N PHE A 452 -10.53 0.05 21.80
CA PHE A 452 -11.95 0.38 22.05
C PHE A 452 -12.78 0.67 20.80
N PHE A 453 -12.18 1.27 19.77
CA PHE A 453 -12.97 1.98 18.73
C PHE A 453 -12.98 1.34 17.34
N ILE A 454 -12.35 0.18 17.13
CA ILE A 454 -12.49 -0.57 15.87
C ILE A 454 -13.97 -0.92 15.63
N GLY A 455 -14.47 -0.60 14.43
CA GLY A 455 -15.85 -0.83 14.00
C GLY A 455 -16.87 0.19 14.53
N LYS A 456 -16.44 1.22 15.27
CA LYS A 456 -17.30 2.32 15.70
C LYS A 456 -17.30 3.45 14.64
N ASP A 457 -18.33 4.30 14.67
CA ASP A 457 -18.45 5.43 13.74
C ASP A 457 -17.37 6.49 13.99
N ARG A 458 -16.77 7.01 12.92
CA ARG A 458 -15.69 8.00 13.01
C ARG A 458 -16.12 9.29 13.71
N GLY A 459 -17.33 9.77 13.46
CA GLY A 459 -17.84 11.01 14.06
C GLY A 459 -17.99 10.86 15.57
N ASP A 460 -18.68 9.79 16.00
CA ASP A 460 -18.89 9.50 17.42
C ASP A 460 -17.54 9.33 18.17
N VAL A 461 -16.55 8.66 17.56
CA VAL A 461 -15.21 8.49 18.14
C VAL A 461 -14.45 9.81 18.22
N THR A 462 -14.62 10.69 17.23
CA THR A 462 -13.98 12.03 17.22
C THR A 462 -14.48 12.86 18.41
N GLU A 463 -15.79 12.84 18.67
CA GLU A 463 -16.39 13.54 19.82
C GLU A 463 -15.87 12.98 21.16
N ILE A 464 -15.83 11.66 21.32
CA ILE A 464 -15.33 11.01 22.54
C ILE A 464 -13.88 11.45 22.83
N LEU A 465 -13.01 11.35 21.82
CA LEU A 465 -11.58 11.63 21.97
C LEU A 465 -11.30 13.13 22.13
N ASN A 466 -12.08 14.01 21.48
CA ASN A 466 -12.05 15.45 21.75
C ASN A 466 -12.48 15.77 23.19
N GLY A 467 -13.50 15.08 23.70
CA GLY A 467 -13.90 15.14 25.11
C GLY A 467 -12.79 14.72 26.07
N CYS A 468 -11.92 13.80 25.63
CA CYS A 468 -10.70 13.41 26.35
C CYS A 468 -9.54 14.42 26.21
N GLY A 469 -9.68 15.47 25.40
CA GLY A 469 -8.64 16.47 25.14
C GLY A 469 -7.63 16.07 24.07
N LEU A 470 -7.91 15.04 23.25
CA LEU A 470 -6.94 14.46 22.31
C LEU A 470 -6.95 15.06 20.89
N TYR A 471 -7.68 16.15 20.61
CA TYR A 471 -7.71 16.79 19.28
C TYR A 471 -7.88 15.80 18.10
N ALA A 472 -8.87 14.93 18.22
CA ALA A 472 -9.02 13.73 17.38
C ALA A 472 -9.20 14.01 15.89
N GLY A 473 -9.71 15.19 15.51
CA GLY A 473 -9.89 15.57 14.11
C GLY A 473 -8.59 15.51 13.29
N ILE A 474 -7.50 16.11 13.80
CA ILE A 474 -6.19 16.07 13.14
C ILE A 474 -5.49 14.73 13.36
N GLY A 475 -5.56 14.19 14.58
CA GLY A 475 -4.90 12.91 14.91
C GLY A 475 -5.40 11.74 14.05
N LEU A 476 -6.71 11.58 13.89
CA LEU A 476 -7.30 10.57 13.00
C LEU A 476 -6.88 10.76 11.54
N THR A 477 -6.78 12.02 11.09
CA THR A 477 -6.33 12.33 9.73
C THR A 477 -4.89 11.87 9.52
N ILE A 478 -4.00 12.13 10.48
CA ILE A 478 -2.60 11.70 10.44
C ILE A 478 -2.50 10.16 10.41
N LEU A 479 -3.27 9.47 11.26
CA LEU A 479 -3.26 8.00 11.31
C LEU A 479 -3.73 7.36 10.00
N VAL A 480 -4.73 7.94 9.34
CA VAL A 480 -5.18 7.51 8.00
C VAL A 480 -4.11 7.80 6.95
N GLU A 481 -3.48 8.98 6.99
CA GLU A 481 -2.40 9.34 6.06
C GLU A 481 -1.20 8.40 6.20
N LYS A 482 -0.90 7.92 7.41
CA LYS A 482 0.19 6.95 7.68
C LYS A 482 -0.20 5.46 7.50
N SER A 483 -1.40 5.18 6.96
CA SER A 483 -1.93 3.82 6.78
C SER A 483 -2.03 2.99 8.07
N LEU A 484 -2.16 3.63 9.24
CA LEU A 484 -2.37 2.93 10.51
C LEU A 484 -3.85 2.66 10.79
N VAL A 485 -4.73 3.53 10.28
CA VAL A 485 -6.19 3.42 10.38
C VAL A 485 -6.80 3.55 8.99
N LYS A 486 -7.90 2.86 8.72
CA LYS A 486 -8.71 3.03 7.50
C LYS A 486 -10.13 3.48 7.88
N ILE A 487 -10.75 4.25 6.99
CA ILE A 487 -12.17 4.57 7.09
C ILE A 487 -12.91 3.68 6.12
N GLU A 488 -13.77 2.81 6.65
CA GLU A 488 -14.59 1.90 5.86
C GLU A 488 -15.70 2.67 5.12
N LYS A 489 -16.30 2.06 4.10
CA LYS A 489 -17.33 2.71 3.26
C LYS A 489 -18.54 3.25 4.05
N ASN A 490 -18.80 2.68 5.23
CA ASN A 490 -19.88 3.07 6.14
C ASN A 490 -19.43 4.07 7.22
N ASN A 491 -18.33 4.81 6.98
CA ASN A 491 -17.75 5.80 7.90
C ASN A 491 -17.26 5.23 9.25
N LYS A 492 -17.07 3.91 9.34
CA LYS A 492 -16.52 3.27 10.54
C LYS A 492 -15.00 3.23 10.52
N LEU A 493 -14.41 3.27 11.71
CA LEU A 493 -12.98 3.04 11.88
C LEU A 493 -12.67 1.56 11.64
N GLY A 494 -11.80 1.30 10.67
CA GLY A 494 -11.22 -0.01 10.40
C GLY A 494 -9.71 0.01 10.63
N MET A 495 -9.14 -1.16 10.85
CA MET A 495 -7.70 -1.35 11.05
C MET A 495 -7.34 -2.77 10.59
N HIS A 496 -6.09 -2.97 10.17
CA HIS A 496 -5.58 -4.31 9.93
C HIS A 496 -5.34 -5.03 11.27
N ASP A 497 -5.68 -6.31 11.37
CA ASP A 497 -5.61 -7.08 12.61
C ASP A 497 -4.21 -7.07 13.24
N LEU A 498 -3.15 -7.29 12.45
CA LEU A 498 -1.77 -7.18 12.94
C LEU A 498 -1.37 -5.76 13.44
N ILE A 499 -1.98 -4.68 12.95
CA ILE A 499 -1.75 -3.32 13.47
C ILE A 499 -2.50 -3.11 14.78
N ARG A 500 -3.72 -3.65 14.89
CA ARG A 500 -4.47 -3.68 16.15
C ARG A 500 -3.67 -4.41 17.22
N ASP A 501 -3.16 -5.59 16.86
CA ASP A 501 -2.42 -6.44 17.76
C ASP A 501 -1.07 -5.81 18.12
N MET A 502 -0.45 -5.03 17.21
CA MET A 502 0.70 -4.19 17.49
C MET A 502 0.43 -3.12 18.55
N GLY A 503 -0.65 -2.34 18.39
CA GLY A 503 -1.00 -1.31 19.38
C GLY A 503 -1.32 -1.91 20.75
N ARG A 504 -1.98 -3.07 20.76
CA ARG A 504 -2.26 -3.84 21.98
C ARG A 504 -0.98 -4.35 22.63
N GLU A 505 -0.03 -4.85 21.85
CA GLU A 505 1.26 -5.30 22.36
C GLU A 505 2.06 -4.17 23.01
N ILE A 506 2.07 -2.97 22.41
CA ILE A 506 2.71 -1.77 23.01
C ILE A 506 2.14 -1.49 24.41
N VAL A 507 0.82 -1.59 24.59
CA VAL A 507 0.20 -1.39 25.91
C VAL A 507 0.58 -2.53 26.86
N ARG A 508 0.63 -3.77 26.36
CA ARG A 508 1.02 -4.94 27.17
C ARG A 508 2.46 -4.82 27.66
N GLU A 509 3.39 -4.38 26.82
CA GLU A 509 4.81 -4.16 27.14
C GLU A 509 5.02 -3.15 28.27
N SER A 510 4.12 -2.19 28.44
CA SER A 510 4.21 -1.22 29.55
C SER A 510 4.13 -1.87 30.94
N SER A 511 3.43 -3.00 31.04
CA SER A 511 3.40 -3.85 32.24
C SER A 511 2.99 -5.27 31.87
N THR A 512 3.98 -6.11 31.59
CA THR A 512 3.77 -7.47 31.07
C THR A 512 3.04 -8.36 32.07
N ASN A 513 3.45 -8.32 33.34
CA ASN A 513 2.97 -9.26 34.37
C ASN A 513 1.81 -8.73 35.22
N GLU A 514 1.56 -7.41 35.19
CA GLU A 514 0.56 -6.79 36.05
C GLU A 514 -0.44 -5.99 35.19
N PRO A 515 -1.55 -6.63 34.74
CA PRO A 515 -2.56 -5.98 33.92
C PRO A 515 -3.11 -4.69 34.53
N GLY A 516 -3.32 -4.64 35.85
CA GLY A 516 -3.84 -3.47 36.56
C GLY A 516 -2.95 -2.22 36.51
N LYS A 517 -1.71 -2.33 36.02
CA LYS A 517 -0.80 -1.19 35.78
C LYS A 517 -0.75 -0.73 34.31
N ARG A 518 -1.45 -1.40 33.39
CA ARG A 518 -1.52 -0.99 31.98
C ARG A 518 -2.50 0.16 31.81
N SER A 519 -2.25 1.04 30.84
CA SER A 519 -3.15 2.18 30.57
C SER A 519 -4.49 1.76 29.98
N ARG A 520 -4.52 0.68 29.19
CA ARG A 520 -5.72 0.20 28.50
C ARG A 520 -5.86 -1.29 28.70
N LEU A 521 -7.07 -1.74 28.95
CA LEU A 521 -7.38 -3.14 29.17
C LEU A 521 -8.55 -3.58 28.28
N TRP A 522 -8.30 -4.60 27.46
CA TRP A 522 -9.26 -5.12 26.48
C TRP A 522 -9.45 -6.63 26.54
N PHE A 523 -8.55 -7.35 27.21
CA PHE A 523 -8.59 -8.81 27.31
C PHE A 523 -9.49 -9.21 28.48
N GLY A 524 -10.62 -9.88 28.18
CA GLY A 524 -11.69 -10.10 29.15
C GLY A 524 -11.24 -10.84 30.42
N GLU A 525 -10.37 -11.84 30.29
CA GLU A 525 -9.81 -12.58 31.44
C GLU A 525 -8.98 -11.65 32.34
N ASP A 526 -8.03 -10.90 31.76
CA ASP A 526 -7.18 -9.96 32.51
C ASP A 526 -8.02 -8.89 33.24
N VAL A 527 -9.06 -8.38 32.58
CA VAL A 527 -9.97 -7.38 33.14
C VAL A 527 -10.80 -7.97 34.27
N HIS A 528 -11.38 -9.15 34.07
CA HIS A 528 -12.20 -9.81 35.08
C HIS A 528 -11.39 -10.16 36.32
N ASP A 529 -10.18 -10.72 36.14
CA ASP A 529 -9.25 -11.04 37.22
C ASP A 529 -8.84 -9.78 38.00
N MET A 530 -8.52 -8.70 37.29
CA MET A 530 -8.11 -7.44 37.90
C MET A 530 -9.23 -6.82 38.72
N LEU A 531 -10.46 -6.79 38.19
CA LEU A 531 -11.63 -6.25 38.90
C LEU A 531 -12.02 -7.12 40.10
N THR A 532 -11.89 -8.44 40.01
CA THR A 532 -12.21 -9.35 41.12
C THR A 532 -11.19 -9.27 42.25
N LYS A 533 -9.91 -9.03 41.92
CA LYS A 533 -8.80 -8.92 42.88
C LYS A 533 -8.56 -7.48 43.35
N ASN A 534 -9.32 -6.50 42.86
CA ASN A 534 -9.13 -5.06 43.12
C ASN A 534 -7.69 -4.57 42.90
N THR A 535 -7.03 -5.04 41.83
CA THR A 535 -5.63 -4.69 41.52
C THR A 535 -5.49 -3.57 40.49
N GLY A 536 -6.61 -2.93 40.13
CA GLY A 536 -6.63 -1.75 39.26
C GLY A 536 -5.91 -0.57 39.90
N THR A 537 -5.16 0.19 39.10
CA THR A 537 -4.37 1.31 39.60
C THR A 537 -4.71 2.61 38.86
N TYR A 538 -4.13 3.72 39.34
CA TYR A 538 -4.30 5.05 38.76
C TYR A 538 -3.82 5.20 37.31
N THR A 539 -3.11 4.20 36.76
CA THR A 539 -2.65 4.21 35.37
C THR A 539 -3.74 3.78 34.39
N VAL A 540 -4.78 3.09 34.85
CA VAL A 540 -5.86 2.59 33.99
C VAL A 540 -6.71 3.76 33.49
N GLU A 541 -6.65 4.02 32.19
CA GLU A 541 -7.43 5.06 31.50
C GLU A 541 -8.63 4.48 30.75
N GLY A 542 -8.56 3.22 30.33
CA GLY A 542 -9.63 2.60 29.56
C GLY A 542 -9.81 1.11 29.84
N LEU A 543 -11.05 0.66 29.92
CA LEU A 543 -11.39 -0.72 30.26
C LEU A 543 -12.56 -1.27 29.44
N VAL A 544 -12.40 -2.48 28.92
CA VAL A 544 -13.46 -3.26 28.26
C VAL A 544 -13.68 -4.57 29.02
N LEU A 545 -14.89 -4.78 29.53
CA LEU A 545 -15.32 -6.06 30.07
C LEU A 545 -16.46 -6.61 29.21
N LYS A 546 -16.18 -7.71 28.51
CA LYS A 546 -17.18 -8.45 27.73
C LYS A 546 -17.46 -9.78 28.37
N VAL A 547 -18.69 -9.95 28.85
CA VAL A 547 -19.13 -11.19 29.48
C VAL A 547 -20.17 -11.87 28.59
N GLN A 548 -20.14 -13.20 28.52
CA GLN A 548 -21.15 -13.95 27.78
C GLN A 548 -22.55 -13.68 28.35
N ARG A 549 -23.55 -13.50 27.48
CA ARG A 549 -24.93 -13.15 27.88
C ARG A 549 -25.56 -14.10 28.91
N THR A 550 -25.13 -15.36 28.92
CA THR A 550 -25.61 -16.42 29.83
C THR A 550 -24.94 -16.38 31.20
N ASN A 551 -23.75 -15.78 31.31
CA ASN A 551 -22.97 -15.71 32.54
C ASN A 551 -22.95 -14.25 33.01
N ARG A 552 -23.95 -13.82 33.79
CA ARG A 552 -23.88 -12.49 34.39
C ARG A 552 -22.84 -12.49 35.51
N VAL A 553 -21.93 -11.53 35.47
CA VAL A 553 -20.95 -11.30 36.53
C VAL A 553 -21.35 -10.04 37.28
N ILE A 554 -21.43 -10.15 38.61
CA ILE A 554 -21.65 -9.03 39.52
C ILE A 554 -20.28 -8.61 40.03
N LEU A 555 -19.92 -7.33 39.87
CA LEU A 555 -18.65 -6.77 40.33
C LEU A 555 -18.91 -5.63 41.30
N SER A 556 -18.10 -5.53 42.35
CA SER A 556 -18.16 -4.40 43.27
C SER A 556 -17.60 -3.15 42.62
N THR A 557 -18.27 -2.01 42.80
CA THR A 557 -17.75 -0.68 42.45
C THR A 557 -16.44 -0.34 43.17
N ASP A 558 -16.13 -0.99 44.30
CA ASP A 558 -14.86 -0.81 45.03
C ASP A 558 -13.64 -1.13 44.17
N SER A 559 -13.79 -2.02 43.19
CA SER A 559 -12.72 -2.38 42.26
C SER A 559 -12.23 -1.22 41.39
N PHE A 560 -13.02 -0.15 41.26
CA PHE A 560 -12.69 1.04 40.47
C PHE A 560 -12.09 2.19 41.30
N LYS A 561 -12.08 2.07 42.63
CA LYS A 561 -11.74 3.15 43.56
C LYS A 561 -10.36 3.78 43.30
N ASP A 562 -9.38 2.99 42.89
CA ASP A 562 -8.01 3.45 42.64
C ASP A 562 -7.76 3.85 41.17
N MET A 563 -8.74 3.66 40.27
CA MET A 563 -8.65 3.97 38.83
C MET A 563 -9.04 5.41 38.52
N ASN A 564 -8.40 6.37 39.18
CA ASN A 564 -8.83 7.77 39.13
C ASN A 564 -8.72 8.42 37.74
N LYS A 565 -7.90 7.88 36.82
CA LYS A 565 -7.75 8.37 35.43
C LYS A 565 -8.66 7.69 34.40
N LEU A 566 -9.57 6.82 34.84
CA LEU A 566 -10.45 6.07 33.94
C LEU A 566 -11.35 7.03 33.14
N ARG A 567 -11.13 7.12 31.84
CA ARG A 567 -11.87 7.98 30.90
C ARG A 567 -12.76 7.20 29.93
N LEU A 568 -12.44 5.93 29.63
CA LEU A 568 -13.18 5.05 28.71
C LEU A 568 -13.67 3.78 29.41
N LEU A 569 -14.97 3.51 29.39
CA LEU A 569 -15.54 2.31 30.03
C LEU A 569 -16.54 1.59 29.11
N GLU A 570 -16.24 0.35 28.72
CA GLU A 570 -17.15 -0.54 27.97
C GLU A 570 -17.49 -1.77 28.82
N LEU A 571 -18.77 -1.94 29.13
CA LEU A 571 -19.34 -3.06 29.90
C LEU A 571 -20.40 -3.77 29.05
N ASP A 572 -20.19 -5.04 28.76
CA ASP A 572 -21.13 -5.88 28.03
C ASP A 572 -21.62 -7.02 28.93
N HIS A 573 -22.91 -6.96 29.28
CA HIS A 573 -23.60 -7.91 30.16
C HIS A 573 -23.01 -8.06 31.58
N ALA A 574 -22.27 -7.06 32.06
CA ALA A 574 -21.78 -6.96 33.43
C ALA A 574 -22.68 -6.09 34.31
N VAL A 575 -22.84 -6.48 35.58
CA VAL A 575 -23.60 -5.73 36.60
C VAL A 575 -22.60 -5.16 37.62
N LEU A 576 -22.68 -3.86 37.87
CA LEU A 576 -21.94 -3.21 38.95
C LEU A 576 -22.86 -3.05 40.16
N ASP A 577 -22.37 -3.49 41.32
CA ASP A 577 -23.05 -3.38 42.60
C ASP A 577 -22.22 -2.52 43.57
N GLY A 578 -22.88 -1.64 44.32
CA GLY A 578 -22.23 -0.69 45.25
C GLY A 578 -22.39 0.79 44.87
N ASP A 579 -21.49 1.63 45.38
CA ASP A 579 -21.48 3.10 45.24
C ASP A 579 -20.83 3.54 43.92
N TYR A 580 -21.64 4.14 43.03
CA TYR A 580 -21.20 4.62 41.73
C TYR A 580 -20.35 5.88 41.80
N ARG A 581 -20.24 6.53 42.97
CA ARG A 581 -19.32 7.67 43.18
C ARG A 581 -17.85 7.25 43.13
N LEU A 582 -17.57 5.96 43.32
CA LEU A 582 -16.23 5.38 43.23
C LEU A 582 -15.72 5.31 41.78
N LEU A 583 -16.61 5.43 40.79
CA LEU A 583 -16.20 5.54 39.39
C LEU A 583 -15.56 6.90 39.12
N SER A 584 -14.47 6.89 38.36
CA SER A 584 -13.68 8.09 38.05
C SER A 584 -14.54 9.23 37.52
N LYS A 585 -14.27 10.45 38.03
CA LYS A 585 -14.84 11.70 37.54
C LYS A 585 -14.25 12.14 36.20
N GLU A 586 -13.24 11.44 35.69
CA GLU A 586 -12.64 11.67 34.38
C GLU A 586 -13.35 10.91 33.25
N LEU A 587 -14.35 10.09 33.54
CA LEU A 587 -15.13 9.38 32.53
C LEU A 587 -15.68 10.34 31.46
N ARG A 588 -15.37 10.03 30.18
CA ARG A 588 -15.86 10.73 29.00
C ARG A 588 -16.80 9.86 28.17
N TRP A 589 -16.59 8.55 28.18
CA TRP A 589 -17.38 7.60 27.43
C TRP A 589 -17.73 6.39 28.26
N VAL A 590 -19.02 6.07 28.26
CA VAL A 590 -19.56 4.86 28.88
C VAL A 590 -20.42 4.12 27.86
N TYR A 591 -20.05 2.88 27.59
CA TYR A 591 -20.85 1.93 26.83
C TYR A 591 -21.30 0.81 27.76
N TRP A 592 -22.60 0.65 27.90
CA TRP A 592 -23.20 -0.36 28.75
C TRP A 592 -24.26 -1.14 27.98
N GLN A 593 -24.01 -2.43 27.75
CA GLN A 593 -24.94 -3.30 27.06
C GLN A 593 -25.53 -4.31 28.04
N GLY A 594 -26.86 -4.50 27.97
CA GLY A 594 -27.57 -5.39 28.89
C GLY A 594 -27.74 -4.83 30.29
N PHE A 595 -27.77 -3.51 30.45
CA PHE A 595 -27.95 -2.85 31.73
C PHE A 595 -29.30 -3.23 32.38
N THR A 596 -29.27 -3.67 33.63
CA THR A 596 -30.39 -4.37 34.27
C THR A 596 -31.29 -3.49 35.14
N PHE A 597 -30.83 -2.32 35.56
CA PHE A 597 -31.64 -1.45 36.40
C PHE A 597 -32.70 -0.70 35.58
N ASN A 598 -33.78 -0.30 36.26
CA ASN A 598 -34.88 0.43 35.64
C ASN A 598 -34.52 1.90 35.32
N TYR A 599 -33.44 2.43 35.91
CA TYR A 599 -32.97 3.81 35.74
C TYR A 599 -31.45 3.81 35.92
N LEU A 600 -30.74 4.81 35.38
CA LEU A 600 -29.36 5.06 35.79
C LEU A 600 -29.32 5.45 37.27
N PRO A 601 -28.34 4.98 38.06
CA PRO A 601 -28.25 5.27 39.48
C PRO A 601 -28.08 6.78 39.75
N ASP A 602 -28.74 7.31 40.78
CA ASP A 602 -28.70 8.75 41.07
C ASP A 602 -27.30 9.22 41.54
N ASP A 603 -26.52 8.33 42.14
CA ASP A 603 -25.14 8.53 42.56
C ASP A 603 -24.13 8.41 41.39
N PHE A 604 -24.55 7.92 40.23
CA PHE A 604 -23.81 7.93 38.97
C PHE A 604 -23.84 9.31 38.30
N TYR A 605 -23.52 10.37 39.05
CA TYR A 605 -23.37 11.71 38.50
C TYR A 605 -21.94 11.92 37.97
N GLN A 606 -21.82 12.00 36.65
CA GLN A 606 -20.56 12.14 35.92
C GLN A 606 -20.65 13.31 34.92
N GLY A 607 -20.54 14.55 35.42
CA GLY A 607 -20.71 15.77 34.62
C GLY A 607 -19.68 15.97 33.48
N ASN A 608 -18.64 15.14 33.44
CA ASN A 608 -17.67 15.15 32.35
C ASN A 608 -18.00 14.20 31.18
N LEU A 609 -19.07 13.41 31.27
CA LEU A 609 -19.45 12.49 30.20
C LEU A 609 -19.81 13.23 28.93
N VAL A 610 -19.21 12.80 27.83
CA VAL A 610 -19.49 13.27 26.47
C VAL A 610 -20.45 12.30 25.77
N VAL A 611 -20.26 11.00 25.97
CA VAL A 611 -21.07 9.98 25.30
C VAL A 611 -21.54 8.91 26.28
N ILE A 612 -22.85 8.70 26.31
CA ILE A 612 -23.50 7.62 27.06
C ILE A 612 -24.20 6.70 26.07
N VAL A 613 -23.84 5.42 26.09
CA VAL A 613 -24.49 4.37 25.31
C VAL A 613 -25.01 3.30 26.26
N VAL A 614 -26.33 3.15 26.38
CA VAL A 614 -26.98 2.14 27.21
C VAL A 614 -27.91 1.31 26.32
N LYS A 615 -27.42 0.18 25.79
CA LYS A 615 -28.16 -0.63 24.82
C LYS A 615 -28.74 -1.90 25.42
N TYR A 616 -29.83 -2.38 24.83
CA TYR A 616 -30.50 -3.64 25.22
C TYR A 616 -30.78 -3.67 26.73
N SER A 617 -31.25 -2.56 27.26
CA SER A 617 -31.37 -2.36 28.70
C SER A 617 -32.81 -2.54 29.19
N SER A 618 -32.92 -2.70 30.51
CA SER A 618 -34.20 -2.76 31.21
C SER A 618 -34.71 -1.40 31.68
N ILE A 619 -34.11 -0.29 31.23
CA ILE A 619 -34.49 1.04 31.70
C ILE A 619 -35.94 1.36 31.31
N ILE A 620 -36.66 1.96 32.24
CA ILE A 620 -38.02 2.49 32.05
C ILE A 620 -37.97 3.99 31.77
N GLN A 621 -37.03 4.69 32.40
CA GLN A 621 -36.67 6.08 32.13
C GLN A 621 -35.16 6.21 32.34
N VAL A 622 -34.50 7.15 31.64
CA VAL A 622 -33.04 7.27 31.69
C VAL A 622 -32.55 7.63 33.10
N TRP A 623 -33.19 8.62 33.74
CA TRP A 623 -32.92 9.03 35.12
C TRP A 623 -34.24 9.15 35.89
N LYS A 624 -34.21 8.91 37.22
CA LYS A 624 -35.35 9.23 38.08
C LYS A 624 -35.49 10.74 38.25
N GLU A 625 -34.37 11.40 38.56
CA GLU A 625 -34.26 12.86 38.61
C GLU A 625 -33.15 13.30 37.64
N ALA A 626 -33.51 14.11 36.64
CA ALA A 626 -32.56 14.57 35.65
C ALA A 626 -31.58 15.59 36.26
N LYS A 627 -30.28 15.30 36.15
CA LYS A 627 -29.20 16.21 36.54
C LYS A 627 -28.63 16.91 35.31
N LEU A 628 -28.12 18.13 35.50
CA LEU A 628 -27.49 18.90 34.43
C LEU A 628 -26.23 18.17 33.94
N LEU A 629 -26.23 17.75 32.68
CA LEU A 629 -25.07 17.17 32.00
C LEU A 629 -24.71 18.06 30.82
N ASP A 630 -23.99 19.13 31.12
CA ASP A 630 -23.59 20.16 30.15
C ASP A 630 -22.59 19.64 29.10
N LYS A 631 -21.80 18.60 29.37
CA LYS A 631 -20.83 18.08 28.39
C LYS A 631 -21.36 16.93 27.52
N LEU A 632 -22.56 16.43 27.79
CA LEU A 632 -23.11 15.28 27.08
C LEU A 632 -23.53 15.67 25.66
N THR A 633 -22.89 15.09 24.65
CA THR A 633 -23.20 15.33 23.23
C THR A 633 -23.96 14.17 22.59
N ILE A 634 -23.73 12.93 23.04
CA ILE A 634 -24.38 11.74 22.47
C ILE A 634 -25.02 10.89 23.56
N LEU A 635 -26.33 10.63 23.41
CA LEU A 635 -27.08 9.69 24.22
C LEU A 635 -27.70 8.61 23.33
N ASN A 636 -27.35 7.35 23.59
CA ASN A 636 -27.90 6.22 22.85
C ASN A 636 -28.52 5.21 23.81
N VAL A 637 -29.85 5.09 23.81
CA VAL A 637 -30.61 4.15 24.64
C VAL A 637 -31.32 3.08 23.81
N SER A 638 -30.77 2.76 22.63
CA SER A 638 -31.40 1.86 21.67
C SER A 638 -31.63 0.44 22.21
N HIS A 639 -32.70 -0.19 21.75
CA HIS A 639 -33.13 -1.54 22.09
C HIS A 639 -33.56 -1.70 23.55
N SER A 640 -33.90 -0.60 24.22
CA SER A 640 -34.41 -0.63 25.59
C SER A 640 -35.91 -0.92 25.57
N ALA A 641 -36.26 -2.17 25.84
CA ALA A 641 -37.61 -2.70 25.62
C ALA A 641 -38.68 -1.95 26.44
N TYR A 642 -38.33 -1.54 27.66
CA TYR A 642 -39.25 -0.97 28.64
C TYR A 642 -39.20 0.55 28.75
N LEU A 643 -38.39 1.24 27.93
CA LEU A 643 -38.25 2.69 27.98
C LEU A 643 -39.58 3.34 27.62
N LYS A 644 -40.15 4.14 28.53
CA LYS A 644 -41.48 4.77 28.39
C LYS A 644 -41.41 6.23 27.96
N ASN A 645 -40.42 6.98 28.47
CA ASN A 645 -40.35 8.43 28.36
C ASN A 645 -38.96 8.89 27.86
N THR A 646 -38.93 10.03 27.17
CA THR A 646 -37.70 10.75 26.82
C THR A 646 -37.03 11.41 28.04
N PRO A 647 -35.72 11.69 27.99
CA PRO A 647 -35.05 12.46 29.04
C PRO A 647 -35.51 13.93 29.05
N ASP A 648 -35.27 14.63 30.16
CA ASP A 648 -35.47 16.08 30.27
C ASP A 648 -34.35 16.83 29.52
N PHE A 649 -34.69 17.39 28.35
CA PHE A 649 -33.75 18.11 27.49
C PHE A 649 -33.23 19.41 28.10
N SER A 650 -33.97 20.04 29.02
CA SER A 650 -33.51 21.27 29.71
C SER A 650 -32.23 21.03 30.53
N LYS A 651 -31.97 19.77 30.89
CA LYS A 651 -30.78 19.33 31.61
C LYS A 651 -29.64 18.85 30.70
N LEU A 652 -29.84 18.83 29.39
CA LEU A 652 -28.89 18.33 28.39
C LEU A 652 -28.61 19.39 27.31
N PRO A 653 -28.11 20.58 27.67
CA PRO A 653 -28.06 21.74 26.76
C PRO A 653 -27.15 21.56 25.54
N ASN A 654 -26.16 20.66 25.60
CA ASN A 654 -25.22 20.42 24.50
C ASN A 654 -25.43 19.06 23.81
N LEU A 655 -26.58 18.41 24.02
CA LEU A 655 -26.89 17.14 23.35
C LEU A 655 -27.05 17.36 21.85
N GLU A 656 -26.28 16.65 21.03
CA GLU A 656 -26.29 16.73 19.58
C GLU A 656 -26.96 15.51 18.94
N LYS A 657 -26.88 14.35 19.58
CA LYS A 657 -27.37 13.08 19.02
C LYS A 657 -28.11 12.26 20.06
N LEU A 658 -29.41 12.01 19.82
CA LEU A 658 -30.24 11.11 20.62
C LEU A 658 -30.67 9.90 19.79
N ILE A 659 -30.28 8.69 20.22
CA ILE A 659 -30.55 7.46 19.47
C ILE A 659 -31.41 6.51 20.30
N MET A 660 -32.66 6.29 19.85
CA MET A 660 -33.65 5.45 20.52
C MET A 660 -34.25 4.42 19.54
N LYS A 661 -33.38 3.62 18.90
CA LYS A 661 -33.83 2.62 17.92
C LYS A 661 -34.47 1.44 18.64
N ASN A 662 -35.59 0.94 18.14
CA ASN A 662 -36.30 -0.25 18.64
C ASN A 662 -36.62 -0.19 20.16
N CYS A 663 -37.22 0.91 20.61
CA CYS A 663 -37.77 1.06 21.96
C CYS A 663 -39.32 0.96 21.89
N PRO A 664 -39.92 -0.23 22.02
CA PRO A 664 -41.34 -0.47 21.73
C PRO A 664 -42.31 0.13 22.74
N CYS A 665 -41.90 0.31 24.00
CA CYS A 665 -42.76 0.88 25.06
C CYS A 665 -42.70 2.41 25.16
N LEU A 666 -41.99 3.10 24.25
CA LEU A 666 -41.85 4.55 24.27
C LEU A 666 -43.20 5.17 23.89
N ALA A 667 -43.86 5.81 24.85
CA ALA A 667 -45.23 6.30 24.73
C ALA A 667 -45.31 7.84 24.71
N GLU A 668 -44.45 8.52 25.48
CA GLU A 668 -44.43 9.98 25.59
C GLU A 668 -43.10 10.55 25.07
N ILE A 669 -43.19 11.36 24.03
CA ILE A 669 -42.13 12.32 23.67
C ILE A 669 -42.51 13.60 24.40
N THR A 670 -41.77 13.96 25.46
CA THR A 670 -42.02 15.23 26.16
C THR A 670 -41.99 16.37 25.16
N LYS A 671 -43.04 17.22 25.20
CA LYS A 671 -43.24 18.39 24.32
C LYS A 671 -41.91 19.10 24.03
N LEU A 672 -41.40 18.92 22.82
CA LEU A 672 -40.37 19.77 22.24
C LEU A 672 -41.03 21.14 21.99
N GLU A 673 -40.46 22.22 22.51
CA GLU A 673 -40.97 23.57 22.26
C GLU A 673 -41.04 23.87 20.74
N GLU A 674 -42.01 24.71 20.34
CA GLU A 674 -42.75 24.78 19.06
C GLU A 674 -41.98 25.05 17.74
N ASP A 675 -40.65 24.95 17.66
CA ASP A 675 -39.90 25.32 16.44
C ASP A 675 -39.20 24.11 15.77
N ILE A 676 -39.91 23.33 14.92
CA ILE A 676 -39.28 22.28 14.08
C ILE A 676 -39.95 22.20 12.69
N VAL A 677 -39.20 22.47 11.61
CA VAL A 677 -39.64 22.26 10.21
C VAL A 677 -38.54 21.62 9.35
N GLN A 678 -39.01 20.69 8.50
CA GLN A 678 -38.41 20.06 7.30
C GLN A 678 -37.59 18.77 7.44
N MET A 679 -38.00 17.76 6.64
CA MET A 679 -37.47 16.40 6.56
C MET A 679 -36.75 16.20 5.21
N GLU A 680 -35.57 15.57 5.21
CA GLU A 680 -34.98 14.95 4.02
C GLU A 680 -34.66 13.47 4.27
N SER A 681 -34.89 12.69 3.22
CA SER A 681 -34.95 11.21 3.17
C SER A 681 -33.58 10.56 3.00
N LEU A 682 -33.28 9.52 3.82
CA LEU A 682 -32.92 8.15 3.39
C LEU A 682 -32.50 7.30 4.62
N ASP A 683 -33.31 6.27 4.92
CA ASP A 683 -33.11 5.13 5.84
C ASP A 683 -32.72 5.35 7.33
N TYR A 684 -32.54 6.59 7.77
CA TYR A 684 -32.51 6.96 9.18
C TYR A 684 -33.31 8.25 9.35
N ARG A 685 -34.36 8.24 10.17
CA ARG A 685 -35.11 9.47 10.47
C ARG A 685 -34.19 10.40 11.26
N VAL A 686 -33.96 11.60 10.73
CA VAL A 686 -33.15 12.68 11.31
C VAL A 686 -34.09 13.88 11.50
N LEU A 687 -34.04 14.53 12.65
CA LEU A 687 -34.70 15.82 12.90
C LEU A 687 -33.64 16.93 12.88
N PHE A 688 -33.97 18.10 12.33
CA PHE A 688 -33.14 19.32 12.35
C PHE A 688 -33.95 20.46 12.99
N PHE A 689 -33.31 21.31 13.79
CA PHE A 689 -33.93 22.47 14.47
C PHE A 689 -33.41 23.79 13.87
N PRO A 690 -34.26 24.79 13.57
CA PRO A 690 -33.81 26.14 13.25
C PRO A 690 -33.51 26.97 14.51
N PRO A 691 -32.74 28.08 14.40
CA PRO A 691 -32.26 28.84 15.56
C PRO A 691 -33.25 29.95 15.99
N SER A 692 -33.74 29.88 17.22
CA SER A 692 -34.43 31.00 17.87
C SER A 692 -34.20 31.00 19.39
N PHE A 693 -33.16 31.69 19.86
CA PHE A 693 -33.27 32.89 20.71
C PHE A 693 -31.89 33.38 21.16
N GLY A 694 -31.75 34.70 21.21
CA GLY A 694 -30.49 35.41 21.35
C GLY A 694 -29.78 35.18 22.69
N LEU A 695 -28.60 34.58 22.59
CA LEU A 695 -27.34 34.98 23.24
C LEU A 695 -26.27 34.21 22.46
N GLY A 696 -25.42 34.94 21.73
CA GLY A 696 -24.68 34.40 20.57
C GLY A 696 -23.96 33.08 20.84
N CYS A 697 -24.34 32.01 20.15
CA CYS A 697 -23.56 30.79 19.94
C CYS A 697 -24.15 29.96 18.78
N HIS A 698 -23.30 29.16 18.16
CA HIS A 698 -23.43 28.49 16.86
C HIS A 698 -24.69 27.62 16.64
N GLN A 699 -25.22 27.64 15.40
CA GLN A 699 -26.25 26.72 14.89
C GLN A 699 -25.88 25.26 15.18
N ARG A 700 -26.72 24.50 15.89
CA ARG A 700 -26.57 23.06 16.10
C ARG A 700 -27.92 22.36 15.98
N SER A 701 -27.94 21.28 15.20
CA SER A 701 -29.11 20.45 14.91
C SER A 701 -29.08 19.16 15.72
N LEU A 702 -30.18 18.81 16.40
CA LEU A 702 -30.31 17.59 17.21
C LEU A 702 -30.87 16.41 16.38
N LEU A 703 -30.06 15.37 16.16
CA LEU A 703 -30.41 14.19 15.37
C LEU A 703 -31.15 13.14 16.22
N ILE A 704 -32.47 12.99 16.04
CA ILE A 704 -33.30 11.99 16.72
C ILE A 704 -33.63 10.81 15.78
N GLY A 705 -33.06 9.63 16.06
CA GLY A 705 -33.38 8.40 15.34
C GLY A 705 -34.47 7.58 16.01
N MET A 706 -35.72 7.63 15.52
CA MET A 706 -36.84 6.82 16.02
C MET A 706 -37.14 5.61 15.12
N GLY A 707 -37.34 4.44 15.74
CA GLY A 707 -37.50 3.14 15.07
C GLY A 707 -38.91 2.54 15.06
N SER A 708 -39.99 3.31 15.24
CA SER A 708 -41.37 2.81 15.11
C SER A 708 -42.20 3.76 14.25
N PHE A 709 -42.78 3.24 13.16
CA PHE A 709 -43.50 4.01 12.14
C PHE A 709 -44.81 4.62 12.66
N LYS A 710 -45.44 4.00 13.67
CA LYS A 710 -46.79 4.34 14.16
C LYS A 710 -46.77 5.53 15.13
N LEU A 711 -45.85 5.53 16.09
CA LEU A 711 -45.71 6.59 17.09
C LEU A 711 -45.35 7.95 16.48
N VAL A 712 -44.53 7.96 15.43
CA VAL A 712 -44.14 9.19 14.71
C VAL A 712 -45.33 9.83 14.00
N ILE A 713 -46.22 9.01 13.41
CA ILE A 713 -47.41 9.50 12.70
C ILE A 713 -48.43 10.08 13.68
N ASP A 714 -48.68 9.41 14.80
CA ASP A 714 -49.67 9.86 15.79
C ASP A 714 -49.22 11.20 16.44
N THR A 715 -47.93 11.33 16.77
CA THR A 715 -47.36 12.57 17.34
C THR A 715 -47.32 13.73 16.33
N LEU A 716 -47.05 13.43 15.04
CA LEU A 716 -47.10 14.43 13.96
C LEU A 716 -48.54 14.86 13.64
N GLY A 717 -49.51 13.95 13.71
CA GLY A 717 -50.92 14.25 13.46
C GLY A 717 -51.52 15.23 14.47
N GLU A 718 -51.15 15.09 15.75
CA GLU A 718 -51.58 16.02 16.81
C GLU A 718 -50.89 17.40 16.70
N SER A 719 -49.60 17.42 16.34
CA SER A 719 -48.82 18.66 16.22
C SER A 719 -49.18 19.48 14.96
N ILE A 720 -49.44 18.82 13.82
CA ILE A 720 -49.91 19.46 12.58
C ILE A 720 -51.31 20.07 12.77
N SER A 721 -52.17 19.43 13.57
CA SER A 721 -53.49 19.95 13.90
C SER A 721 -53.43 21.24 14.74
N GLN A 722 -52.37 21.42 15.54
CA GLN A 722 -52.13 22.65 16.31
C GLN A 722 -51.49 23.76 15.47
N GLY A 723 -50.57 23.42 14.55
CA GLY A 723 -49.92 24.39 13.66
C GLY A 723 -50.82 24.98 12.58
N LEU A 724 -51.77 24.20 12.04
CA LEU A 724 -52.74 24.69 11.04
C LEU A 724 -53.78 25.68 11.60
N ALA A 725 -53.88 25.83 12.93
CA ALA A 725 -54.74 26.82 13.56
C ALA A 725 -54.13 28.24 13.59
N ALA A 726 -52.83 28.38 13.31
CA ALA A 726 -52.13 29.66 13.27
C ALA A 726 -51.75 30.04 11.82
N ASN A 727 -52.57 30.91 11.22
CA ASN A 727 -52.42 31.40 9.84
C ASN A 727 -51.11 32.19 9.60
N CYS A 728 -50.37 31.84 8.53
CA CYS A 728 -49.69 32.79 7.61
C CYS A 728 -49.34 32.09 6.27
N PRO A 729 -49.55 32.72 5.09
CA PRO A 729 -49.32 32.09 3.79
C PRO A 729 -47.90 32.37 3.28
N GLY A 730 -47.17 31.32 2.86
CA GLY A 730 -45.86 31.44 2.23
C GLY A 730 -45.69 30.41 1.10
N ASN A 731 -45.37 30.90 -0.10
CA ASN A 731 -45.18 30.13 -1.34
C ASN A 731 -44.04 29.10 -1.23
N PHE A 732 -44.31 27.85 -1.63
CA PHE A 732 -43.28 26.82 -1.83
C PHE A 732 -42.99 26.63 -3.32
N GLY A 733 -41.72 26.79 -3.71
CA GLY A 733 -41.19 26.38 -5.02
C GLY A 733 -40.29 25.15 -4.86
N LEU A 734 -40.50 24.14 -5.70
CA LEU A 734 -39.68 22.92 -5.78
C LEU A 734 -38.52 23.13 -6.78
N PRO A 735 -37.30 22.63 -6.51
CA PRO A 735 -36.29 22.41 -7.54
C PRO A 735 -36.19 20.93 -7.97
N ASP A 736 -35.82 20.78 -9.24
CA ASP A 736 -35.87 19.62 -10.12
C ASP A 736 -35.05 18.38 -9.72
N ASP A 737 -35.59 17.24 -10.16
CA ASP A 737 -35.02 15.90 -10.20
C ASP A 737 -33.60 15.81 -10.78
N ASN A 738 -32.75 14.96 -10.21
CA ASN A 738 -31.84 14.13 -11.01
C ASN A 738 -31.22 12.94 -10.24
N TYR A 739 -31.42 11.75 -10.83
CA TYR A 739 -30.74 10.44 -10.67
C TYR A 739 -31.38 9.36 -9.79
N PRO A 740 -31.26 8.07 -10.22
CA PRO A 740 -32.43 7.27 -10.53
C PRO A 740 -32.41 5.89 -9.83
N SER A 741 -33.56 5.21 -9.98
CA SER A 741 -33.79 3.79 -9.67
C SER A 741 -33.72 3.43 -8.19
N TRP A 742 -34.85 2.93 -7.67
CA TRP A 742 -35.03 1.57 -7.12
C TRP A 742 -36.50 1.48 -6.67
N LEU A 743 -37.36 0.90 -7.51
CA LEU A 743 -38.73 0.52 -7.16
C LEU A 743 -39.08 -0.74 -7.94
N ALA A 744 -39.04 -1.88 -7.27
CA ALA A 744 -39.92 -3.01 -7.55
C ALA A 744 -39.79 -4.04 -6.42
N TYR A 745 -40.67 -4.01 -5.43
CA TYR A 745 -41.25 -5.23 -4.89
C TYR A 745 -42.71 -4.98 -4.50
N LYS A 746 -43.58 -5.69 -5.22
CA LYS A 746 -45.02 -5.77 -5.00
C LYS A 746 -45.29 -6.61 -3.76
N VAL A 747 -46.24 -6.14 -2.95
CA VAL A 747 -46.84 -6.86 -1.83
C VAL A 747 -47.75 -7.97 -2.37
N SER A 748 -47.63 -9.15 -1.75
CA SER A 748 -48.72 -10.10 -1.54
C SER A 748 -48.61 -10.63 -0.13
#